data_AF-A0A7X7YMB4-F1
#
_entry.id   AF-A0A7X7YMB4-F1
#
_cell.length_a   1.000
_cell.length_b   1.000
_cell.length_c   1.000
_cell.angle_alpha   90.00
_cell.angle_beta   90.00
_cell.angle_gamma   90.00
#
_symmetry.space_group_name_H-M   'P 1'
#
loop_
_entity.id
_entity.type
_entity.pdbx_description
1 polymer ?
#
loop_
_entity_poly.entity_id
_entity_poly.type
_entity_poly.pdbx_seq_one_letter_code
_entity_poly.pdbx_strand_id
1 'polypeptide(L)'
;MKCRLCFAVVFFTLLCLGMGFSMKTVFIVQSYDPDFIWSQQLDQGVRDALCGSDTQIQAYYLNARLKNQPDWKIKAGELVKTRIEEEKPDLLILCDDDAQEYLGKEMRGVPIVFCGVNQFPERYGYPRENVTGVLEIPFFEESIQFARTFFPPVRRVLFLGDQGITTEGILEHAKKAVLSGVETLETISVSTFEEWKTVILQSQTRYDAIFLAAYRVLTDQAGHTVPTEEVGGWTARNSPVPTFALLDYMVEEGILGGVVQSPYLQGYEAGRLACEILLHQTAPTSLPLRALERGERMINVQRAREVGLEEPLFSAVSFDRIVGYDKIPERYYLRSIVSLFEETIKGAENSLSTLANLPAPLRSQWEIVKPSLQVIEQRYPGVGIYGIPEGYYTVTRNWTGLNLKDRDYYQLLEKGQTVKGASVYSRSTGEPSLVIGIPVMEGSTLTSYFGLSLYLNPLVIRLRGQIPLPEGCAYYFFDWTGKLVFSNLEAIAYPEEHEMGALLAQMPKSSQPEGSFFFTSPKGTYVAFYRKSLETGWTAFLTVKSGELESTADSPESQLESIQKRTAASIARLTEGLKEGAERLTYSFANESLTRSILTELRTLDPAIVDVSFVNPDGIMKWVEPEEYRNHEGADISGQDQVIRLRETKRPVISDIFMAVEGFLAMDIQWPVFDEFGGYAGSISLLIRPERFFSILADAGQHTDSDFWIMHPTGTIVYDPDTWEIGRNLFTDPVYEPFEELRTLGRQMTVKSSGNGAYSFFAVGSDHVVQKKALWRTVRAFDTELKLIITYY
;
A
#
# COMPACT_ATOMS: atom_id res chain seq x y z
N MET A 1 53.04 32.62 27.62
CA MET A 1 52.43 31.64 26.69
C MET A 1 50.93 31.37 26.94
N LYS A 2 50.41 31.44 28.18
CA LYS A 2 48.98 31.18 28.47
C LYS A 2 47.99 32.21 27.86
N CYS A 3 48.33 33.50 27.77
CA CYS A 3 47.43 34.50 27.16
C CYS A 3 47.29 34.41 25.63
N ARG A 4 48.28 33.87 24.91
CA ARG A 4 48.19 33.71 23.44
C ARG A 4 47.33 32.50 23.04
N LEU A 5 47.23 31.49 23.91
CA LEU A 5 46.39 30.31 23.68
C LEU A 5 44.90 30.63 23.91
N CYS A 6 44.55 31.42 24.93
CA CYS A 6 43.17 31.87 25.13
C CYS A 6 42.67 32.77 24.00
N PHE A 7 43.53 33.64 23.44
CA PHE A 7 43.13 34.50 22.32
C PHE A 7 42.92 33.70 21.03
N ALA A 8 43.74 32.67 20.78
CA ALA A 8 43.56 31.77 19.64
C ALA A 8 42.30 30.90 19.77
N VAL A 9 41.98 30.42 20.97
CA VAL A 9 40.76 29.61 21.22
C VAL A 9 39.49 30.45 21.09
N VAL A 10 39.48 31.69 21.58
CA VAL A 10 38.34 32.62 21.44
C VAL A 10 38.16 33.08 19.98
N PHE A 11 39.26 33.28 19.25
CA PHE A 11 39.19 33.62 17.83
C PHE A 11 38.72 32.43 16.98
N PHE A 12 39.08 31.19 17.36
CA PHE A 12 38.62 29.98 16.69
C PHE A 12 37.15 29.66 16.99
N THR A 13 36.66 29.89 18.23
CA THR A 13 35.23 29.75 18.54
C THR A 13 34.36 30.83 17.89
N LEU A 14 34.87 32.06 17.74
CA LEU A 14 34.18 33.12 16.96
C LEU A 14 34.18 32.84 15.46
N LEU A 15 35.20 32.16 14.91
CA LEU A 15 35.20 31.67 13.53
C LEU A 15 34.21 30.51 13.32
N CYS A 16 34.07 29.61 14.30
CA CYS A 16 33.07 28.53 14.24
C CYS A 16 31.62 29.03 14.39
N LEU A 17 31.38 30.13 15.11
CA LEU A 17 30.06 30.78 15.21
C LEU A 17 29.62 31.48 13.91
N GLY A 18 30.56 31.77 13.00
CA GLY A 18 30.28 32.32 11.67
C GLY A 18 29.94 31.26 10.60
N MET A 19 30.14 29.97 10.90
CA MET A 19 29.65 28.85 10.08
C MET A 19 28.23 28.46 10.51
N GLY A 20 27.33 29.43 10.56
CA GLY A 20 25.90 29.13 10.57
C GLY A 20 25.54 28.60 9.18
N PHE A 21 25.08 27.36 9.08
CA PHE A 21 24.36 26.89 7.90
C PHE A 21 23.15 27.82 7.72
N SER A 22 23.25 28.77 6.80
CA SER A 22 22.16 29.68 6.49
C SER A 22 21.18 28.95 5.58
N MET A 23 20.13 28.39 6.17
CA MET A 23 19.00 27.80 5.44
C MET A 23 18.44 28.82 4.45
N LYS A 24 18.22 28.38 3.20
CA LYS A 24 17.65 29.21 2.13
C LYS A 24 16.14 29.32 2.28
N THR A 25 15.58 30.52 2.18
CA THR A 25 14.14 30.74 2.37
C THR A 25 13.42 30.81 1.02
N VAL A 26 12.40 29.97 0.84
CA VAL A 26 11.58 29.90 -0.38
C VAL A 26 10.13 30.21 -0.04
N PHE A 27 9.54 31.17 -0.74
CA PHE A 27 8.11 31.47 -0.61
C PHE A 27 7.36 30.88 -1.80
N ILE A 28 6.39 30.01 -1.52
CA ILE A 28 5.42 29.53 -2.49
C ILE A 28 4.18 30.42 -2.37
N VAL A 29 3.75 31.04 -3.47
CA VAL A 29 2.53 31.86 -3.51
C VAL A 29 1.54 31.22 -4.46
N GLN A 30 0.46 30.70 -3.88
CA GLN A 30 -0.61 29.99 -4.56
C GLN A 30 -1.73 30.97 -4.94
N SER A 31 -2.20 30.89 -6.18
CA SER A 31 -3.38 31.63 -6.64
C SER A 31 -4.64 31.22 -5.88
N TYR A 32 -4.80 29.92 -5.64
CA TYR A 32 -6.02 29.33 -5.07
C TYR A 32 -5.86 29.01 -3.58
N ASP A 33 -6.90 28.42 -2.99
CA ASP A 33 -6.99 28.04 -1.59
C ASP A 33 -6.28 26.70 -1.29
N PRO A 34 -5.81 26.48 -0.05
CA PRO A 34 -5.06 25.27 0.33
C PRO A 34 -5.86 23.96 0.21
N ASP A 35 -7.19 24.03 0.20
CA ASP A 35 -8.06 22.86 0.09
C ASP A 35 -8.27 22.42 -1.37
N PHE A 36 -7.82 23.23 -2.33
CA PHE A 36 -7.92 22.88 -3.74
C PHE A 36 -6.84 21.88 -4.14
N ILE A 37 -7.25 20.72 -4.65
CA ILE A 37 -6.37 19.57 -4.99
C ILE A 37 -5.21 20.00 -5.91
N TRP A 38 -5.47 20.86 -6.89
CA TRP A 38 -4.46 21.42 -7.78
C TRP A 38 -3.34 22.13 -7.01
N SER A 39 -3.69 23.00 -6.06
CA SER A 39 -2.71 23.73 -5.23
C SER A 39 -1.94 22.79 -4.29
N GLN A 40 -2.59 21.75 -3.74
CA GLN A 40 -1.93 20.75 -2.92
C GLN A 40 -0.89 19.96 -3.71
N GLN A 41 -1.23 19.51 -4.92
CA GLN A 41 -0.33 18.74 -5.76
C GLN A 41 0.86 19.58 -6.25
N LEU A 42 0.63 20.86 -6.62
CA LEU A 42 1.71 21.80 -6.93
C LEU A 42 2.68 21.98 -5.75
N ASP A 43 2.15 22.29 -4.56
CA ASP A 43 2.96 22.47 -3.35
C ASP A 43 3.75 21.20 -3.00
N GLN A 44 3.11 20.02 -3.10
CA GLN A 44 3.76 18.73 -2.89
C GLN A 44 4.91 18.51 -3.87
N GLY A 45 4.69 18.73 -5.17
CA GLY A 45 5.74 18.59 -6.18
C GLY A 45 6.94 19.49 -5.91
N VAL A 46 6.69 20.76 -5.55
CA VAL A 46 7.75 21.71 -5.17
C VAL A 46 8.54 21.19 -3.96
N ARG A 47 7.85 20.75 -2.90
CA ARG A 47 8.49 20.24 -1.68
C ARG A 47 9.31 19.00 -1.93
N ASP A 48 8.83 18.07 -2.77
CA ASP A 48 9.54 16.84 -3.09
C ASP A 48 10.81 17.11 -3.90
N ALA A 49 10.78 18.06 -4.84
CA ALA A 49 11.97 18.48 -5.58
C ALA A 49 13.02 19.17 -4.69
N LEU A 50 12.58 19.85 -3.62
CA LEU A 50 13.45 20.49 -2.63
C LEU A 50 13.80 19.56 -1.45
N CYS A 51 13.29 18.33 -1.42
CA CYS A 51 13.51 17.40 -0.31
C CYS A 51 15.00 17.08 -0.16
N GLY A 52 15.51 17.17 1.07
CA GLY A 52 16.94 16.97 1.37
C GLY A 52 17.84 18.17 1.04
N SER A 53 17.28 19.29 0.57
CA SER A 53 18.00 20.58 0.50
C SER A 53 17.88 21.36 1.81
N ASP A 54 18.89 22.16 2.15
CA ASP A 54 18.87 23.08 3.31
C ASP A 54 17.97 24.30 3.03
N THR A 55 16.66 24.06 2.84
CA THR A 55 15.67 25.08 2.52
C THR A 55 14.54 25.15 3.55
N GLN A 56 14.10 26.37 3.86
CA GLN A 56 12.90 26.66 4.63
C GLN A 56 11.81 27.14 3.67
N ILE A 57 10.70 26.40 3.59
CA ILE A 57 9.60 26.68 2.67
C ILE A 57 8.43 27.26 3.45
N GLN A 58 7.91 28.41 2.99
CA GLN A 58 6.66 28.99 3.48
C GLN A 58 5.65 29.13 2.33
N ALA A 59 4.38 28.79 2.57
CA ALA A 59 3.32 28.87 1.58
C ALA A 59 2.31 29.98 1.92
N TYR A 60 1.94 30.76 0.92
CA TYR A 60 0.96 31.84 0.98
C TYR A 60 -0.13 31.61 -0.06
N TYR A 61 -1.39 31.94 0.27
CA TYR A 61 -2.54 31.64 -0.58
C TYR A 61 -3.35 32.92 -0.84
N LEU A 62 -3.55 33.26 -2.11
CA LEU A 62 -4.37 34.42 -2.51
C LEU A 62 -5.88 34.14 -2.37
N ASN A 63 -6.28 32.86 -2.37
CA ASN A 63 -7.67 32.41 -2.30
C ASN A 63 -8.55 32.98 -3.44
N ALA A 64 -7.96 33.24 -4.61
CA ALA A 64 -8.59 33.96 -5.72
C ALA A 64 -9.74 33.16 -6.37
N ARG A 65 -9.77 31.83 -6.19
CA ARG A 65 -10.88 30.94 -6.61
C ARG A 65 -12.15 31.17 -5.79
N LEU A 66 -12.02 31.18 -4.45
CA LEU A 66 -13.14 31.37 -3.53
C LEU A 66 -13.58 32.83 -3.44
N LYS A 67 -12.63 33.77 -3.64
CA LYS A 67 -12.85 35.22 -3.56
C LYS A 67 -12.39 35.87 -4.87
N ASN A 68 -13.26 35.78 -5.87
CA ASN A 68 -12.95 36.15 -7.25
C ASN A 68 -13.05 37.66 -7.58
N GLN A 69 -13.41 38.51 -6.61
CA GLN A 69 -13.57 39.94 -6.81
C GLN A 69 -12.20 40.62 -7.04
N PRO A 70 -12.06 41.52 -8.04
CA PRO A 70 -10.80 42.19 -8.33
C PRO A 70 -10.16 42.88 -7.11
N ASP A 71 -10.96 43.57 -6.30
CA ASP A 71 -10.49 44.27 -5.09
C ASP A 71 -9.89 43.33 -4.04
N TRP A 72 -10.40 42.09 -3.94
CA TRP A 72 -9.82 41.08 -3.06
C TRP A 72 -8.46 40.64 -3.58
N LYS A 73 -8.38 40.29 -4.87
CA LYS A 73 -7.15 39.76 -5.48
C LYS A 73 -5.99 40.76 -5.40
N ILE A 74 -6.27 42.05 -5.60
CA ILE A 74 -5.30 43.15 -5.41
C ILE A 74 -4.79 43.18 -3.97
N LYS A 75 -5.68 43.24 -2.98
CA LYS A 75 -5.31 43.29 -1.55
C LYS A 75 -4.54 42.05 -1.10
N ALA A 76 -4.91 40.87 -1.60
CA ALA A 76 -4.22 39.63 -1.29
C ALA A 76 -2.78 39.64 -1.81
N GLY A 77 -2.56 40.12 -3.05
CA GLY A 77 -1.23 40.31 -3.61
C GLY A 77 -0.39 41.31 -2.82
N GLU A 78 -0.97 42.46 -2.44
CA GLU A 78 -0.30 43.47 -1.62
C GLU A 78 0.14 42.92 -0.24
N LEU A 79 -0.70 42.11 0.41
CA LEU A 79 -0.37 41.50 1.70
C LEU A 79 0.85 40.56 1.59
N VAL A 80 0.90 39.73 0.55
CA VAL A 80 2.04 38.83 0.32
C VAL A 80 3.30 39.64 -0.04
N LYS A 81 3.16 40.72 -0.82
CA LYS A 81 4.25 41.65 -1.13
C LYS A 81 4.88 42.25 0.13
N THR A 82 4.06 42.68 1.10
CA THR A 82 4.57 43.18 2.39
C THR A 82 5.39 42.11 3.12
N ARG A 83 4.94 40.86 3.13
CA ARG A 83 5.70 39.74 3.74
C ARG A 83 7.03 39.49 3.04
N ILE A 84 7.05 39.56 1.71
CA ILE A 84 8.29 39.41 0.94
C ILE A 84 9.29 40.54 1.28
N GLU A 85 8.81 41.77 1.46
CA GLU A 85 9.65 42.92 1.83
C GLU A 85 10.21 42.80 3.27
N GLU A 86 9.41 42.27 4.20
CA GLU A 86 9.79 42.06 5.60
C GLU A 86 10.76 40.88 5.78
N GLU A 87 10.45 39.73 5.18
CA GLU A 87 11.15 38.46 5.42
C GLU A 87 12.25 38.17 4.41
N LYS A 88 12.27 38.87 3.26
CA LYS A 88 13.32 38.80 2.23
C LYS A 88 13.71 37.36 1.83
N PRO A 89 12.78 36.58 1.26
CA PRO A 89 13.08 35.24 0.78
C PRO A 89 14.15 35.25 -0.32
N ASP A 90 14.92 34.17 -0.40
CA ASP A 90 15.94 33.98 -1.45
C ASP A 90 15.31 33.71 -2.82
N LEU A 91 14.09 33.15 -2.87
CA LEU A 91 13.38 32.81 -4.10
C LEU A 91 11.86 32.78 -3.91
N LEU A 92 11.12 33.18 -4.95
CA LEU A 92 9.66 33.04 -5.03
C LEU A 92 9.28 31.95 -6.03
N ILE A 93 8.33 31.09 -5.64
CA ILE A 93 7.61 30.19 -6.53
C ILE A 93 6.18 30.70 -6.64
N LEU A 94 5.77 31.14 -7.83
CA LEU A 94 4.44 31.74 -8.05
C LEU A 94 3.57 30.78 -8.88
N CYS A 95 2.49 30.29 -8.29
CA CYS A 95 1.62 29.28 -8.88
C CYS A 95 0.36 29.90 -9.50
N ASP A 96 0.11 29.58 -10.76
CA ASP A 96 -1.03 29.98 -11.58
C ASP A 96 -1.12 31.48 -11.93
N ASP A 97 -2.07 31.81 -12.80
CA ASP A 97 -2.21 33.11 -13.43
C ASP A 97 -2.48 34.27 -12.45
N ASP A 98 -3.32 34.07 -11.42
CA ASP A 98 -3.64 35.13 -10.45
C ASP A 98 -2.41 35.55 -9.61
N ALA A 99 -1.51 34.62 -9.26
CA ALA A 99 -0.28 34.93 -8.56
C ALA A 99 0.68 35.76 -9.42
N GLN A 100 0.67 35.57 -10.75
CA GLN A 100 1.42 36.43 -11.66
C GLN A 100 0.78 37.81 -11.80
N GLU A 101 -0.54 37.83 -12.00
CA GLU A 101 -1.32 39.03 -12.29
C GLU A 101 -1.33 40.01 -11.10
N TYR A 102 -1.46 39.50 -9.86
CA TYR A 102 -1.62 40.34 -8.67
C TYR A 102 -0.35 40.47 -7.81
N LEU A 103 0.75 39.79 -8.18
CA LEU A 103 2.03 39.90 -7.48
C LEU A 103 3.23 39.89 -8.45
N GLY A 104 3.39 38.83 -9.24
CA GLY A 104 4.62 38.58 -10.04
C GLY A 104 5.01 39.69 -11.02
N LYS A 105 4.02 40.34 -11.66
CA LYS A 105 4.25 41.43 -12.61
C LYS A 105 4.93 42.66 -11.99
N GLU A 106 4.76 42.89 -10.69
CA GLU A 106 5.35 44.03 -9.96
C GLU A 106 6.68 43.71 -9.27
N MET A 107 6.94 42.44 -8.98
CA MET A 107 8.15 42.04 -8.25
C MET A 107 9.43 42.25 -9.07
N ARG A 108 10.49 42.74 -8.44
CA ARG A 108 11.82 42.96 -9.05
C ARG A 108 12.92 42.48 -8.09
N GLY A 109 14.07 42.11 -8.64
CA GLY A 109 15.27 41.75 -7.86
C GLY A 109 15.28 40.32 -7.31
N VAL A 110 14.21 39.88 -6.65
CA VAL A 110 14.11 38.49 -6.14
C VAL A 110 13.90 37.51 -7.30
N PRO A 111 14.63 36.38 -7.37
CA PRO A 111 14.37 35.32 -8.35
C PRO A 111 12.95 34.75 -8.24
N ILE A 112 12.31 34.56 -9.39
CA ILE A 112 10.95 34.03 -9.51
C ILE A 112 10.98 32.81 -10.42
N VAL A 113 10.39 31.72 -9.94
CA VAL A 113 10.03 30.54 -10.74
C VAL A 113 8.51 30.45 -10.78
N PHE A 114 7.90 30.51 -11.95
CA PHE A 114 6.45 30.29 -12.06
C PHE A 114 6.10 28.86 -12.46
N CYS A 115 4.88 28.41 -12.14
CA CYS A 115 4.26 27.17 -12.66
C CYS A 115 2.73 27.29 -12.71
N GLY A 116 2.05 26.38 -13.42
CA GLY A 116 0.58 26.37 -13.53
C GLY A 116 -0.01 27.53 -14.34
N VAL A 117 0.80 28.18 -15.18
CA VAL A 117 0.41 29.37 -15.94
C VAL A 117 -0.18 28.95 -17.29
N ASN A 118 -1.48 29.21 -17.48
CA ASN A 118 -2.23 28.86 -18.70
C ASN A 118 -2.15 29.96 -19.77
N GLN A 119 -1.90 31.21 -19.36
CA GLN A 119 -1.80 32.35 -20.27
C GLN A 119 -0.39 32.47 -20.87
N PHE A 120 -0.31 33.16 -22.00
CA PHE A 120 0.98 33.52 -22.59
C PHE A 120 1.80 34.38 -21.61
N PRO A 121 3.07 34.03 -21.34
CA PRO A 121 3.90 34.68 -20.32
C PRO A 121 4.13 36.18 -20.59
N GLU A 122 4.00 36.62 -21.85
CA GLU A 122 4.07 38.02 -22.27
C GLU A 122 3.03 38.89 -21.57
N ARG A 123 1.88 38.33 -21.19
CA ARG A 123 0.82 39.00 -20.43
C ARG A 123 1.34 39.60 -19.11
N TYR A 124 2.28 38.91 -18.48
CA TYR A 124 2.87 39.30 -17.19
C TYR A 124 4.18 40.08 -17.35
N GLY A 125 4.58 40.37 -18.59
CA GLY A 125 5.85 41.03 -18.92
C GLY A 125 7.06 40.08 -18.85
N TYR A 126 6.85 38.78 -19.12
CA TYR A 126 7.91 37.77 -19.19
C TYR A 126 8.29 37.45 -20.65
N PRO A 127 9.52 36.96 -20.93
CA PRO A 127 10.61 36.71 -19.98
C PRO A 127 11.23 38.00 -19.42
N ARG A 128 11.70 37.95 -18.17
CA ARG A 128 12.34 39.06 -17.45
C ARG A 128 13.58 38.54 -16.72
N GLU A 129 14.53 39.43 -16.39
CA GLU A 129 15.84 39.04 -15.84
C GLU A 129 15.77 38.11 -14.61
N ASN A 130 14.84 38.38 -13.70
CA ASN A 130 14.66 37.61 -12.47
C ASN A 130 13.59 36.52 -12.60
N VAL A 131 13.13 36.16 -13.80
CA VAL A 131 11.97 35.25 -13.99
C VAL A 131 12.32 34.10 -14.92
N THR A 132 12.07 32.88 -14.45
CA THR A 132 11.97 31.66 -15.27
C THR A 132 10.73 30.88 -14.82
N GLY A 133 10.45 29.73 -15.42
CA GLY A 133 9.30 28.92 -15.00
C GLY A 133 8.90 27.80 -15.94
N VAL A 134 7.79 27.17 -15.55
CA VAL A 134 7.14 26.05 -16.23
C VAL A 134 5.78 26.52 -16.75
N LEU A 135 5.58 26.43 -18.07
CA LEU A 135 4.35 26.75 -18.76
C LEU A 135 3.39 25.56 -18.71
N GLU A 136 2.10 25.85 -18.51
CA GLU A 136 1.03 24.86 -18.55
C GLU A 136 0.38 24.84 -19.95
N ILE A 137 1.05 24.22 -20.91
CA ILE A 137 0.54 24.09 -22.29
C ILE A 137 -0.16 22.73 -22.44
N PRO A 138 -1.47 22.65 -22.70
CA PRO A 138 -2.14 21.36 -22.85
C PRO A 138 -1.54 20.49 -23.95
N PHE A 139 -1.59 19.17 -23.74
CA PHE A 139 -1.02 18.17 -24.64
C PHE A 139 -1.99 17.84 -25.79
N PHE A 140 -2.18 18.78 -26.71
CA PHE A 140 -3.18 18.68 -27.78
C PHE A 140 -2.91 17.53 -28.75
N GLU A 141 -1.68 17.45 -29.28
CA GLU A 141 -1.29 16.42 -30.25
C GLU A 141 -1.33 15.03 -29.60
N GLU A 142 -0.80 14.92 -28.38
CA GLU A 142 -0.79 13.67 -27.63
C GLU A 142 -2.20 13.22 -27.26
N SER A 143 -3.10 14.15 -26.94
CA SER A 143 -4.52 13.86 -26.69
C SER A 143 -5.21 13.34 -27.95
N ILE A 144 -4.92 13.90 -29.12
CA ILE A 144 -5.46 13.41 -30.41
C ILE A 144 -4.89 12.04 -30.77
N GLN A 145 -3.60 11.81 -30.55
CA GLN A 145 -2.98 10.49 -30.75
C GLN A 145 -3.54 9.44 -29.78
N PHE A 146 -3.77 9.83 -28.54
CA PHE A 146 -4.45 9.01 -27.54
C PHE A 146 -5.87 8.65 -27.99
N ALA A 147 -6.65 9.62 -28.45
CA ALA A 147 -7.98 9.38 -29.00
C ALA A 147 -7.95 8.40 -30.18
N ARG A 148 -6.98 8.54 -31.09
CA ARG A 148 -6.79 7.64 -32.25
C ARG A 148 -6.40 6.22 -31.88
N THR A 149 -5.88 5.99 -30.68
CA THR A 149 -5.61 4.63 -30.18
C THR A 149 -6.91 3.83 -30.04
N PHE A 150 -8.01 4.50 -29.68
CA PHE A 150 -9.32 3.89 -29.50
C PHE A 150 -10.26 4.12 -30.69
N PHE A 151 -10.13 5.28 -31.36
CA PHE A 151 -10.95 5.69 -32.50
C PHE A 151 -10.04 6.11 -33.68
N PRO A 152 -9.50 5.16 -34.45
CA PRO A 152 -8.56 5.44 -35.55
C PRO A 152 -9.00 6.49 -36.58
N PRO A 153 -10.31 6.66 -36.90
CA PRO A 153 -10.75 7.65 -37.89
C PRO A 153 -10.70 9.13 -37.47
N VAL A 154 -10.34 9.48 -36.22
CA VAL A 154 -10.41 10.87 -35.74
C VAL A 154 -9.53 11.82 -36.56
N ARG A 155 -10.15 12.73 -37.33
CA ARG A 155 -9.48 13.75 -38.15
C ARG A 155 -10.14 15.12 -38.12
N ARG A 156 -11.43 15.20 -37.81
CA ARG A 156 -12.22 16.43 -37.66
C ARG A 156 -12.45 16.67 -36.17
N VAL A 157 -11.80 17.68 -35.62
CA VAL A 157 -11.67 17.84 -34.17
C VAL A 157 -12.28 19.18 -33.73
N LEU A 158 -13.05 19.15 -32.63
CA LEU A 158 -13.53 20.32 -31.93
C LEU A 158 -12.82 20.47 -30.58
N PHE A 159 -12.22 21.63 -30.30
CA PHE A 159 -11.92 22.06 -28.93
C PHE A 159 -13.08 22.90 -28.40
N LEU A 160 -13.72 22.46 -27.32
CA LEU A 160 -14.89 23.11 -26.73
C LEU A 160 -14.61 23.52 -25.29
N GLY A 161 -14.97 24.74 -24.91
CA GLY A 161 -14.91 25.18 -23.53
C GLY A 161 -15.91 26.29 -23.18
N ASP A 162 -15.86 26.75 -21.94
CA ASP A 162 -16.60 27.92 -21.47
C ASP A 162 -15.93 29.25 -21.83
N GLN A 163 -16.35 30.37 -21.24
CA GLN A 163 -15.73 31.69 -21.43
C GLN A 163 -14.81 32.11 -20.27
N GLY A 164 -14.26 31.14 -19.52
CA GLY A 164 -13.29 31.38 -18.46
C GLY A 164 -11.88 31.69 -18.99
N ILE A 165 -11.06 32.32 -18.15
CA ILE A 165 -9.66 32.67 -18.49
C ILE A 165 -8.79 31.45 -18.81
N THR A 166 -9.03 30.32 -18.15
CA THR A 166 -8.36 29.05 -18.44
C THR A 166 -8.71 28.58 -19.85
N THR A 167 -10.01 28.56 -20.20
CA THR A 167 -10.46 28.18 -21.54
C THR A 167 -9.89 29.10 -22.61
N GLU A 168 -9.87 30.41 -22.38
CA GLU A 168 -9.28 31.38 -23.30
C GLU A 168 -7.83 31.02 -23.64
N GLY A 169 -6.99 30.78 -22.62
CA GLY A 169 -5.60 30.38 -22.81
C GLY A 169 -5.48 29.07 -23.59
N ILE A 170 -6.21 28.03 -23.18
CA ILE A 170 -6.22 26.71 -23.83
C ILE A 170 -6.61 26.83 -25.30
N LEU A 171 -7.70 27.53 -25.63
CA LEU A 171 -8.18 27.64 -27.01
C LEU A 171 -7.25 28.49 -27.88
N GLU A 172 -6.62 29.53 -27.34
CA GLU A 172 -5.60 30.31 -28.07
C GLU A 172 -4.34 29.50 -28.35
N HIS A 173 -3.90 28.66 -27.40
CA HIS A 173 -2.82 27.70 -27.64
C HIS A 173 -3.23 26.65 -28.69
N ALA A 174 -4.47 26.13 -28.64
CA ALA A 174 -4.97 25.16 -29.60
C ALA A 174 -4.98 25.70 -31.04
N LYS A 175 -5.36 26.95 -31.25
CA LYS A 175 -5.34 27.62 -32.58
C LYS A 175 -3.93 27.72 -33.18
N LYS A 176 -2.89 27.75 -32.34
CA LYS A 176 -1.49 27.85 -32.74
C LYS A 176 -0.78 26.50 -32.81
N ALA A 177 -1.41 25.42 -32.34
CA ALA A 177 -0.82 24.10 -32.29
C ALA A 177 -0.66 23.50 -33.69
N VAL A 178 0.46 22.81 -33.93
CA VAL A 178 0.69 22.03 -35.15
C VAL A 178 0.23 20.61 -34.88
N LEU A 179 -0.91 20.23 -35.46
CA LEU A 179 -1.56 18.95 -35.20
C LEU A 179 -1.49 18.01 -36.41
N SER A 180 -0.83 16.88 -36.26
CA SER A 180 -0.53 15.98 -37.38
C SER A 180 -1.76 15.17 -37.79
N GLY A 181 -2.06 15.17 -39.10
CA GLY A 181 -3.17 14.39 -39.66
C GLY A 181 -4.58 14.87 -39.26
N VAL A 182 -4.71 16.08 -38.69
CA VAL A 182 -6.00 16.73 -38.46
C VAL A 182 -6.42 17.45 -39.74
N GLU A 183 -7.59 17.11 -40.29
CA GLU A 183 -8.13 17.70 -41.53
C GLU A 183 -8.96 18.95 -41.25
N THR A 184 -9.64 18.99 -40.11
CA THR A 184 -10.45 20.13 -39.69
C THR A 184 -10.29 20.34 -38.20
N LEU A 185 -9.98 21.57 -37.82
CA LEU A 185 -9.88 22.01 -36.44
C LEU A 185 -10.78 23.21 -36.20
N GLU A 186 -11.63 23.12 -35.19
CA GLU A 186 -12.47 24.24 -34.73
C GLU A 186 -12.33 24.42 -33.22
N THR A 187 -12.40 25.68 -32.77
CA THR A 187 -12.43 26.05 -31.35
C THR A 187 -13.72 26.80 -31.08
N ILE A 188 -14.52 26.34 -30.11
CA ILE A 188 -15.78 26.99 -29.71
C ILE A 188 -15.73 27.28 -28.21
N SER A 189 -16.12 28.50 -27.82
CA SER A 189 -16.40 28.86 -26.44
C SER A 189 -17.86 29.30 -26.28
N VAL A 190 -18.51 28.86 -25.20
CA VAL A 190 -19.92 29.16 -24.90
C VAL A 190 -20.09 29.69 -23.47
N SER A 191 -21.16 30.44 -23.24
CA SER A 191 -21.40 31.12 -21.95
C SER A 191 -22.42 30.41 -21.07
N THR A 192 -23.36 29.69 -21.69
CA THR A 192 -24.45 29.01 -20.99
C THR A 192 -24.42 27.51 -21.20
N PHE A 193 -24.98 26.77 -20.25
CA PHE A 193 -25.11 25.32 -20.36
C PHE A 193 -26.04 24.90 -21.52
N GLU A 194 -27.03 25.71 -21.89
CA GLU A 194 -27.90 25.41 -23.03
C GLU A 194 -27.18 25.53 -24.38
N GLU A 195 -26.29 26.53 -24.54
CA GLU A 195 -25.40 26.63 -25.70
C GLU A 195 -24.46 25.43 -25.77
N TRP A 196 -23.88 25.03 -24.63
CA TRP A 196 -23.04 23.83 -24.53
C TRP A 196 -23.77 22.57 -25.01
N LYS A 197 -24.98 22.33 -24.50
CA LYS A 197 -25.82 21.19 -24.91
C LYS A 197 -26.07 21.19 -26.41
N THR A 198 -26.35 22.36 -26.98
CA THR A 198 -26.60 22.53 -28.41
C THR A 198 -25.37 22.13 -29.24
N VAL A 199 -24.18 22.60 -28.86
CA VAL A 199 -22.93 22.25 -29.55
C VAL A 199 -22.65 20.75 -29.48
N ILE A 200 -22.80 20.14 -28.30
CA ILE A 200 -22.60 18.70 -28.09
C ILE A 200 -23.54 17.87 -28.98
N LEU A 201 -24.85 18.14 -28.95
CA LEU A 201 -25.85 17.36 -29.68
C LEU A 201 -25.72 17.46 -31.21
N GLN A 202 -25.17 18.57 -31.71
CA GLN A 202 -25.00 18.81 -33.16
C GLN A 202 -23.62 18.39 -33.71
N SER A 203 -22.77 17.79 -32.87
CA SER A 203 -21.36 17.53 -33.20
C SER A 203 -21.13 16.45 -34.26
N GLN A 204 -21.94 15.38 -34.28
CA GLN A 204 -21.70 14.17 -35.11
C GLN A 204 -21.56 14.42 -36.62
N THR A 205 -22.21 15.47 -37.15
CA THR A 205 -22.15 15.78 -38.58
C THR A 205 -20.86 16.50 -38.96
N ARG A 206 -20.20 17.16 -37.99
CA ARG A 206 -19.07 18.06 -38.21
C ARG A 206 -17.74 17.51 -37.70
N TYR A 207 -17.76 16.75 -36.62
CA TYR A 207 -16.56 16.31 -35.91
C TYR A 207 -16.58 14.80 -35.67
N ASP A 208 -15.39 14.22 -35.55
CA ASP A 208 -15.18 12.82 -35.17
C ASP A 208 -14.95 12.67 -33.66
N ALA A 209 -14.43 13.72 -33.01
CA ALA A 209 -14.20 13.77 -31.57
C ALA A 209 -14.23 15.22 -31.04
N ILE A 210 -14.54 15.37 -29.75
CA ILE A 210 -14.52 16.65 -29.04
C ILE A 210 -13.48 16.57 -27.92
N PHE A 211 -12.67 17.61 -27.77
CA PHE A 211 -11.70 17.78 -26.70
C PHE A 211 -12.13 18.96 -25.83
N LEU A 212 -12.44 18.69 -24.57
CA LEU A 212 -12.99 19.65 -23.64
C LEU A 212 -11.84 20.45 -22.99
N ALA A 213 -11.89 21.77 -23.12
CA ALA A 213 -10.91 22.72 -22.61
C ALA A 213 -11.14 23.07 -21.12
N ALA A 214 -12.32 23.59 -20.78
CA ALA A 214 -12.85 23.66 -19.40
C ALA A 214 -14.35 24.02 -19.42
N TYR A 215 -15.06 23.77 -18.32
CA TYR A 215 -16.49 24.11 -18.16
C TYR A 215 -16.85 24.54 -16.72
N ARG A 216 -15.97 25.32 -16.09
CA ARG A 216 -16.09 25.78 -14.69
C ARG A 216 -17.00 26.99 -14.49
N VAL A 217 -17.29 27.76 -15.55
CA VAL A 217 -18.04 29.02 -15.44
C VAL A 217 -19.32 29.07 -16.28
N LEU A 218 -19.78 27.93 -16.80
CA LEU A 218 -21.06 27.85 -17.51
C LEU A 218 -22.21 28.24 -16.59
N THR A 219 -23.15 29.02 -17.10
CA THR A 219 -24.33 29.47 -16.36
C THR A 219 -25.62 28.81 -16.82
N ASP A 220 -26.56 28.63 -15.89
CA ASP A 220 -27.95 28.27 -16.18
C ASP A 220 -28.76 29.49 -16.66
N GLN A 221 -30.05 29.28 -16.96
CA GLN A 221 -30.95 30.36 -17.39
C GLN A 221 -31.20 31.42 -16.30
N ALA A 222 -30.93 31.10 -15.03
CA ALA A 222 -31.03 32.02 -13.90
C ALA A 222 -29.72 32.78 -13.62
N GLY A 223 -28.65 32.49 -14.37
CA GLY A 223 -27.33 33.09 -14.22
C GLY A 223 -26.46 32.47 -13.14
N HIS A 224 -26.86 31.33 -12.56
CA HIS A 224 -26.04 30.60 -11.59
C HIS A 224 -25.02 29.71 -12.31
N THR A 225 -23.82 29.60 -11.76
CA THR A 225 -22.82 28.66 -12.25
C THR A 225 -23.30 27.22 -12.06
N VAL A 226 -23.25 26.44 -13.13
CA VAL A 226 -23.60 25.01 -13.11
C VAL A 226 -22.43 24.21 -12.53
N PRO A 227 -22.66 23.25 -11.61
CA PRO A 227 -21.61 22.37 -11.10
C PRO A 227 -20.91 21.60 -12.23
N THR A 228 -19.59 21.42 -12.14
CA THR A 228 -18.80 20.79 -13.21
C THR A 228 -19.20 19.33 -13.40
N GLU A 229 -19.51 18.62 -12.32
CA GLU A 229 -19.96 17.23 -12.33
C GLU A 229 -21.29 17.07 -13.10
N GLU A 230 -22.17 18.07 -13.03
CA GLU A 230 -23.42 18.08 -13.80
C GLU A 230 -23.14 18.24 -15.30
N VAL A 231 -22.26 19.18 -15.66
CA VAL A 231 -21.88 19.43 -17.06
C VAL A 231 -21.16 18.23 -17.65
N GLY A 232 -20.13 17.72 -16.97
CA GLY A 232 -19.33 16.56 -17.38
C GLY A 232 -20.18 15.31 -17.54
N GLY A 233 -20.99 14.98 -16.51
CA GLY A 233 -21.88 13.82 -16.54
C GLY A 233 -22.95 13.91 -17.62
N TRP A 234 -23.55 15.09 -17.84
CA TRP A 234 -24.48 15.28 -18.95
C TRP A 234 -23.79 15.12 -20.31
N THR A 235 -22.60 15.71 -20.47
CA THR A 235 -21.82 15.66 -21.72
C THR A 235 -21.44 14.23 -22.07
N ALA A 236 -20.95 13.47 -21.10
CA ALA A 236 -20.65 12.06 -21.26
C ALA A 236 -21.89 11.29 -21.75
N ARG A 237 -23.05 11.44 -21.10
CA ARG A 237 -24.26 10.68 -21.47
C ARG A 237 -24.87 11.05 -22.83
N ASN A 238 -24.68 12.27 -23.31
CA ASN A 238 -25.43 12.80 -24.45
C ASN A 238 -24.58 13.08 -25.71
N SER A 239 -23.25 13.01 -25.61
CA SER A 239 -22.40 13.25 -26.77
C SER A 239 -22.52 12.13 -27.80
N PRO A 240 -22.85 12.44 -29.07
CA PRO A 240 -22.93 11.43 -30.14
C PRO A 240 -21.56 11.02 -30.70
N VAL A 241 -20.49 11.71 -30.30
CA VAL A 241 -19.09 11.42 -30.65
C VAL A 241 -18.23 11.29 -29.39
N PRO A 242 -17.09 10.58 -29.42
CA PRO A 242 -16.23 10.45 -28.24
C PRO A 242 -15.71 11.82 -27.77
N THR A 243 -15.79 12.03 -26.44
CA THR A 243 -15.33 13.24 -25.76
C THR A 243 -14.08 12.93 -24.95
N PHE A 244 -13.04 13.74 -25.12
CA PHE A 244 -11.78 13.66 -24.41
C PHE A 244 -11.54 14.91 -23.58
N ALA A 245 -10.75 14.77 -22.52
CA ALA A 245 -10.43 15.85 -21.59
C ALA A 245 -9.04 16.42 -21.85
N LEU A 246 -8.88 17.73 -21.68
CA LEU A 246 -7.57 18.38 -21.59
C LEU A 246 -7.13 18.64 -20.14
N LEU A 247 -8.05 18.53 -19.18
CA LEU A 247 -7.78 18.69 -17.75
C LEU A 247 -8.30 17.47 -16.97
N ASP A 248 -7.59 17.09 -15.93
CA ASP A 248 -7.75 15.83 -15.20
C ASP A 248 -9.13 15.64 -14.56
N TYR A 249 -9.67 16.69 -13.93
CA TYR A 249 -10.98 16.65 -13.24
C TYR A 249 -12.11 16.15 -14.15
N MET A 250 -12.04 16.43 -15.45
CA MET A 250 -13.10 16.02 -16.37
C MET A 250 -13.14 14.51 -16.56
N VAL A 251 -11.98 13.83 -16.52
CA VAL A 251 -11.92 12.37 -16.61
C VAL A 251 -12.50 11.73 -15.34
N GLU A 252 -12.24 12.34 -14.19
CA GLU A 252 -12.83 11.96 -12.90
C GLU A 252 -14.36 12.16 -12.91
N GLU A 253 -14.86 13.17 -13.62
CA GLU A 253 -16.29 13.46 -13.78
C GLU A 253 -17.00 12.64 -14.88
N GLY A 254 -16.32 11.67 -15.51
CA GLY A 254 -16.95 10.73 -16.44
C GLY A 254 -16.62 10.93 -17.92
N ILE A 255 -15.74 11.87 -18.28
CA ILE A 255 -15.23 11.99 -19.65
C ILE A 255 -14.25 10.84 -19.92
N LEU A 256 -14.21 10.34 -21.17
CA LEU A 256 -13.57 9.07 -21.52
C LEU A 256 -12.09 8.99 -21.11
N GLY A 257 -11.34 10.06 -21.30
CA GLY A 257 -9.90 10.08 -21.02
C GLY A 257 -9.21 11.23 -21.72
N GLY A 258 -7.89 11.26 -21.64
CA GLY A 258 -7.07 12.29 -22.28
C GLY A 258 -5.61 12.23 -21.85
N VAL A 259 -4.79 13.10 -22.45
CA VAL A 259 -3.43 13.37 -21.99
C VAL A 259 -3.45 14.73 -21.33
N VAL A 260 -3.47 14.74 -19.99
CA VAL A 260 -3.74 15.93 -19.19
C VAL A 260 -2.50 16.44 -18.47
N GLN A 261 -2.55 17.67 -17.99
CA GLN A 261 -1.49 18.25 -17.17
C GLN A 261 -1.41 17.57 -15.81
N SER A 262 -0.18 17.42 -15.29
CA SER A 262 0.05 16.93 -13.93
C SER A 262 0.45 18.11 -13.03
N PRO A 263 -0.38 18.50 -12.05
CA PRO A 263 -0.06 19.62 -11.16
C PRO A 263 1.17 19.29 -10.30
N TYR A 264 1.32 18.03 -9.91
CA TYR A 264 2.52 17.55 -9.23
C TYR A 264 3.79 17.76 -10.07
N LEU A 265 3.80 17.35 -11.35
CA LEU A 265 4.98 17.52 -12.19
C LEU A 265 5.27 19.00 -12.50
N GLN A 266 4.24 19.84 -12.64
CA GLN A 266 4.39 21.30 -12.74
C GLN A 266 5.14 21.86 -11.52
N GLY A 267 4.72 21.47 -10.32
CA GLY A 267 5.37 21.86 -9.07
C GLY A 267 6.78 21.30 -8.93
N TYR A 268 6.97 20.03 -9.30
CA TYR A 268 8.27 19.35 -9.21
C TYR A 268 9.32 20.00 -10.12
N GLU A 269 8.97 20.29 -11.38
CA GLU A 269 9.88 20.99 -12.29
C GLU A 269 10.18 22.42 -11.83
N ALA A 270 9.21 23.11 -11.23
CA ALA A 270 9.44 24.43 -10.63
C ALA A 270 10.41 24.33 -9.44
N GLY A 271 10.24 23.34 -8.56
CA GLY A 271 11.17 23.08 -7.46
C GLY A 271 12.56 22.71 -7.95
N ARG A 272 12.67 21.94 -9.06
CA ARG A 272 13.96 21.63 -9.69
C ARG A 272 14.66 22.89 -10.23
N LEU A 273 13.92 23.79 -10.88
CA LEU A 273 14.45 25.09 -11.30
C LEU A 273 14.86 25.95 -10.09
N ALA A 274 14.12 25.88 -8.98
CA ALA A 274 14.49 26.55 -7.74
C ALA A 274 15.81 25.99 -7.16
N CYS A 275 16.03 24.67 -7.21
CA CYS A 275 17.31 24.05 -6.85
C CYS A 275 18.48 24.56 -7.72
N GLU A 276 18.29 24.67 -9.04
CA GLU A 276 19.30 25.24 -9.95
C GLU A 276 19.68 26.68 -9.56
N ILE A 277 18.70 27.49 -9.20
CA ILE A 277 18.93 28.89 -8.81
C ILE A 277 19.60 28.98 -7.44
N LEU A 278 19.08 28.25 -6.44
CA LEU A 278 19.50 28.39 -5.04
C LEU A 278 20.81 27.66 -4.73
N LEU A 279 20.98 26.45 -5.25
CA LEU A 279 22.09 25.56 -4.91
C LEU A 279 23.22 25.64 -5.93
N HIS A 280 22.89 25.79 -7.21
CA HIS A 280 23.87 25.89 -8.30
C HIS A 280 24.17 27.33 -8.73
N GLN A 281 23.51 28.32 -8.10
CA GLN A 281 23.70 29.75 -8.35
C GLN A 281 23.49 30.15 -9.82
N THR A 282 22.62 29.42 -10.51
CA THR A 282 22.30 29.66 -11.92
C THR A 282 21.35 30.87 -12.04
N ALA A 283 21.68 31.82 -12.93
CA ALA A 283 20.84 32.99 -13.15
C ALA A 283 19.50 32.60 -13.82
N PRO A 284 18.33 33.13 -13.39
CA PRO A 284 17.04 32.80 -14.00
C PRO A 284 17.00 33.02 -15.52
N THR A 285 17.66 34.06 -16.05
CA THR A 285 17.77 34.33 -17.49
C THR A 285 18.44 33.22 -18.31
N SER A 286 19.32 32.44 -17.69
CA SER A 286 20.01 31.34 -18.36
C SER A 286 19.19 30.05 -18.38
N LEU A 287 18.10 30.01 -17.62
CA LEU A 287 17.14 28.91 -17.58
C LEU A 287 15.96 29.24 -18.51
N PRO A 288 15.84 28.58 -19.68
CA PRO A 288 14.74 28.84 -20.59
C PRO A 288 13.40 28.45 -19.94
N LEU A 289 12.32 29.15 -20.32
CA LEU A 289 10.97 28.72 -19.98
C LEU A 289 10.75 27.31 -20.54
N ARG A 290 10.20 26.41 -19.72
CA ARG A 290 9.97 25.02 -20.09
C ARG A 290 8.47 24.73 -20.12
N ALA A 291 8.06 23.78 -20.94
CA ALA A 291 6.79 23.08 -20.76
C ALA A 291 7.10 21.66 -20.30
N LEU A 292 6.13 20.98 -19.70
CA LEU A 292 6.27 19.56 -19.40
C LEU A 292 6.43 18.75 -20.69
N GLU A 293 7.37 17.81 -20.69
CA GLU A 293 7.67 16.97 -21.88
C GLU A 293 6.63 15.88 -22.12
N ARG A 294 5.87 15.52 -21.07
CA ARG A 294 4.85 14.47 -21.12
C ARG A 294 3.69 14.80 -20.18
N GLY A 295 2.48 14.57 -20.68
CA GLY A 295 1.26 14.62 -19.89
C GLY A 295 0.88 13.28 -19.29
N GLU A 296 -0.04 13.36 -18.34
CA GLU A 296 -0.61 12.22 -17.65
C GLU A 296 -1.69 11.56 -18.53
N ARG A 297 -1.51 10.29 -18.87
CA ARG A 297 -2.51 9.52 -19.63
C ARG A 297 -3.58 9.04 -18.67
N MET A 298 -4.79 9.55 -18.84
CA MET A 298 -5.95 9.20 -18.01
C MET A 298 -7.02 8.49 -18.83
N ILE A 299 -7.68 7.50 -18.22
CA ILE A 299 -8.88 6.86 -18.77
C ILE A 299 -9.94 6.65 -17.70
N ASN A 300 -11.20 6.86 -18.06
CA ASN A 300 -12.36 6.45 -17.29
C ASN A 300 -12.89 5.13 -17.86
N VAL A 301 -12.72 4.03 -17.12
CA VAL A 301 -13.01 2.68 -17.63
C VAL A 301 -14.50 2.40 -17.76
N GLN A 302 -15.33 2.96 -16.88
CA GLN A 302 -16.78 2.83 -16.99
C GLN A 302 -17.24 3.51 -18.26
N ARG A 303 -16.73 4.72 -18.51
CA ARG A 303 -17.04 5.42 -19.75
C ARG A 303 -16.51 4.68 -20.97
N ALA A 304 -15.31 4.08 -20.90
CA ALA A 304 -14.76 3.26 -21.98
C ALA A 304 -15.70 2.11 -22.34
N ARG A 305 -16.25 1.40 -21.35
CA ARG A 305 -17.24 0.33 -21.57
C ARG A 305 -18.55 0.87 -22.14
N GLU A 306 -19.06 1.99 -21.63
CA GLU A 306 -20.30 2.61 -22.11
C GLU A 306 -20.23 3.03 -23.59
N VAL A 307 -19.07 3.46 -24.06
CA VAL A 307 -18.85 3.81 -25.47
C VAL A 307 -18.46 2.61 -26.34
N GLY A 308 -18.49 1.40 -25.78
CA GLY A 308 -18.28 0.14 -26.51
C GLY A 308 -16.82 -0.27 -26.71
N LEU A 309 -15.87 0.29 -25.94
CA LEU A 309 -14.49 -0.19 -25.95
C LEU A 309 -14.37 -1.51 -25.17
N GLU A 310 -13.78 -2.51 -25.80
CA GLU A 310 -13.52 -3.80 -25.17
C GLU A 310 -12.28 -3.76 -24.27
N GLU A 311 -12.30 -4.53 -23.19
CA GLU A 311 -11.23 -4.56 -22.19
C GLU A 311 -9.85 -4.93 -22.74
N PRO A 312 -9.69 -5.89 -23.66
CA PRO A 312 -8.39 -6.16 -24.26
C PRO A 312 -7.79 -4.96 -24.99
N LEU A 313 -8.62 -4.07 -25.54
CA LEU A 313 -8.16 -2.89 -26.26
C LEU A 313 -7.56 -1.85 -25.31
N PHE A 314 -8.27 -1.50 -24.23
CA PHE A 314 -7.77 -0.49 -23.30
C PHE A 314 -6.76 -1.05 -22.30
N SER A 315 -6.86 -2.30 -21.87
CA SER A 315 -5.86 -2.89 -20.94
C SER A 315 -4.47 -3.08 -21.56
N ALA A 316 -4.37 -3.09 -22.90
CA ALA A 316 -3.11 -3.07 -23.63
C ALA A 316 -2.42 -1.70 -23.68
N VAL A 317 -3.10 -0.63 -23.26
CA VAL A 317 -2.58 0.74 -23.26
C VAL A 317 -2.04 1.08 -21.87
N SER A 318 -0.86 1.71 -21.83
CA SER A 318 -0.31 2.25 -20.58
C SER A 318 -0.97 3.58 -20.23
N PHE A 319 -1.58 3.60 -19.04
CA PHE A 319 -2.10 4.80 -18.39
C PHE A 319 -1.25 5.13 -17.17
N ASP A 320 -1.26 6.41 -16.81
CA ASP A 320 -0.68 6.90 -15.57
C ASP A 320 -1.75 6.90 -14.45
N ARG A 321 -3.01 7.21 -14.82
CA ARG A 321 -4.18 7.11 -13.95
C ARG A 321 -5.38 6.48 -14.67
N ILE A 322 -6.09 5.64 -13.93
CA ILE A 322 -7.28 4.91 -14.33
C ILE A 322 -8.35 5.29 -13.30
N VAL A 323 -9.53 5.67 -13.75
CA VAL A 323 -10.67 6.05 -12.89
C VAL A 323 -11.95 5.40 -13.40
N GLY A 324 -13.07 5.62 -12.71
CA GLY A 324 -14.39 5.12 -13.15
C GLY A 324 -14.62 3.64 -12.84
N TYR A 325 -14.05 3.13 -11.74
CA TYR A 325 -14.49 1.88 -11.13
C TYR A 325 -15.51 2.22 -10.02
N ASP A 326 -16.67 2.77 -10.39
CA ASP A 326 -17.65 3.48 -9.52
C ASP A 326 -18.23 2.70 -8.32
N LYS A 327 -17.77 1.47 -8.06
CA LYS A 327 -18.13 0.69 -6.87
C LYS A 327 -17.00 0.61 -5.82
N ILE A 328 -15.79 1.03 -6.16
CA ILE A 328 -14.64 0.97 -5.26
C ILE A 328 -14.02 2.35 -5.25
N PRO A 329 -14.22 3.15 -4.18
CA PRO A 329 -13.45 4.38 -3.96
C PRO A 329 -11.98 4.04 -3.70
N GLU A 330 -11.27 3.61 -4.72
CA GLU A 330 -9.96 2.97 -4.69
C GLU A 330 -8.91 3.85 -4.03
N ARG A 331 -8.99 5.17 -4.29
CA ARG A 331 -8.16 6.18 -3.66
C ARG A 331 -8.40 6.22 -2.17
N TYR A 332 -9.65 6.15 -1.72
CA TYR A 332 -9.96 6.19 -0.30
C TYR A 332 -9.48 4.93 0.40
N TYR A 333 -9.71 3.75 -0.18
CA TYR A 333 -9.22 2.49 0.38
C TYR A 333 -7.70 2.48 0.49
N LEU A 334 -6.99 2.71 -0.62
CA LEU A 334 -5.53 2.66 -0.62
C LEU A 334 -4.93 3.72 0.29
N ARG A 335 -5.47 4.95 0.29
CA ARG A 335 -4.99 6.01 1.18
C ARG A 335 -5.24 5.67 2.65
N SER A 336 -6.42 5.16 3.01
CA SER A 336 -6.71 4.74 4.39
C SER A 336 -5.80 3.60 4.86
N ILE A 337 -5.56 2.60 4.00
CA ILE A 337 -4.68 1.47 4.33
C ILE A 337 -3.24 1.94 4.57
N VAL A 338 -2.72 2.79 3.67
CA VAL A 338 -1.38 3.37 3.81
C VAL A 338 -1.30 4.25 5.04
N SER A 339 -2.29 5.11 5.30
CA SER A 339 -2.29 6.00 6.46
C SER A 339 -2.35 5.23 7.78
N LEU A 340 -3.14 4.16 7.87
CA LEU A 340 -3.21 3.34 9.08
C LEU A 340 -1.91 2.55 9.33
N PHE A 341 -1.28 2.08 8.26
CA PHE A 341 0.06 1.50 8.32
C PHE A 341 1.08 2.52 8.83
N GLU A 342 1.12 3.71 8.24
CA GLU A 342 2.02 4.81 8.61
C GLU A 342 1.81 5.27 10.06
N GLU A 343 0.55 5.39 10.50
CA GLU A 343 0.21 5.72 11.89
C GLU A 343 0.80 4.69 12.84
N THR A 344 0.71 3.40 12.50
CA THR A 344 1.26 2.33 13.34
C THR A 344 2.78 2.40 13.43
N ILE A 345 3.47 2.58 12.29
CA ILE A 345 4.93 2.70 12.25
C ILE A 345 5.39 3.94 13.02
N LYS A 346 4.80 5.10 12.74
CA LYS A 346 5.15 6.38 13.38
C LYS A 346 4.82 6.39 14.87
N GLY A 347 3.70 5.78 15.26
CA GLY A 347 3.31 5.63 16.66
C GLY A 347 4.31 4.79 17.47
N ALA A 348 4.79 3.69 16.90
CA ALA A 348 5.82 2.86 17.51
C ALA A 348 7.18 3.57 17.56
N GLU A 349 7.58 4.22 16.46
CA GLU A 349 8.80 5.05 16.38
C GLU A 349 8.83 6.15 17.45
N ASN A 350 7.75 6.90 17.60
CA ASN A 350 7.64 7.97 18.60
C ASN A 350 7.75 7.43 20.03
N SER A 351 7.16 6.26 20.28
CA SER A 351 7.21 5.60 21.59
C SER A 351 8.65 5.17 21.92
N LEU A 352 9.36 4.54 20.97
CA LEU A 352 10.76 4.16 21.13
C LEU A 352 11.69 5.37 21.24
N SER A 353 11.43 6.43 20.47
CA SER A 353 12.22 7.67 20.50
C SER A 353 12.13 8.35 21.87
N THR A 354 10.98 8.27 22.53
CA THR A 354 10.82 8.76 23.90
C THR A 354 11.75 8.03 24.87
N LEU A 355 11.93 6.70 24.70
CA LEU A 355 12.88 5.92 25.51
C LEU A 355 14.34 6.25 25.17
N ALA A 356 14.67 6.37 23.89
CA ALA A 356 16.00 6.73 23.43
C ALA A 356 16.47 8.09 23.98
N ASN A 357 15.54 9.02 24.16
CA ASN A 357 15.78 10.38 24.67
C ASN A 357 15.79 10.52 26.19
N LEU A 358 15.55 9.43 26.94
CA LEU A 358 15.71 9.45 28.40
C LEU A 358 17.17 9.80 28.79
N PRO A 359 17.40 10.40 29.96
CA PRO A 359 18.75 10.65 30.46
C PRO A 359 19.60 9.36 30.47
N ALA A 360 20.88 9.48 30.09
CA ALA A 360 21.81 8.36 29.94
C ALA A 360 21.79 7.33 31.11
N PRO A 361 21.74 7.74 32.40
CA PRO A 361 21.70 6.79 33.52
C PRO A 361 20.42 5.95 33.56
N LEU A 362 19.29 6.50 33.10
CA LEU A 362 18.00 5.81 33.15
C LEU A 362 17.81 4.88 31.94
N ARG A 363 18.16 5.34 30.74
CA ARG A 363 17.98 4.56 29.50
C ARG A 363 18.91 3.34 29.37
N SER A 364 19.98 3.28 30.17
CA SER A 364 20.96 2.19 30.16
C SER A 364 20.64 1.06 31.16
N GLN A 365 19.62 1.24 31.99
CA GLN A 365 19.24 0.26 33.01
C GLN A 365 18.04 -0.55 32.53
N TRP A 366 18.27 -1.84 32.24
CA TRP A 366 17.24 -2.77 31.76
C TRP A 366 15.98 -2.78 32.64
N GLU A 367 16.15 -2.83 33.97
CA GLU A 367 15.04 -2.84 34.92
C GLU A 367 14.18 -1.57 34.88
N ILE A 368 14.72 -0.45 34.40
CA ILE A 368 13.99 0.82 34.25
C ILE A 368 13.24 0.86 32.91
N VAL A 369 13.86 0.37 31.83
CA VAL A 369 13.28 0.47 30.48
C VAL A 369 12.32 -0.66 30.14
N LYS A 370 12.50 -1.85 30.74
CA LYS A 370 11.69 -3.04 30.47
C LYS A 370 10.18 -2.81 30.64
N PRO A 371 9.69 -2.18 31.74
CA PRO A 371 8.26 -1.94 31.90
C PRO A 371 7.67 -1.07 30.78
N SER A 372 8.40 -0.06 30.32
CA SER A 372 7.95 0.80 29.22
C SER A 372 7.94 0.06 27.89
N LEU A 373 8.94 -0.80 27.62
CA LEU A 373 8.93 -1.67 26.44
C LEU A 373 7.75 -2.65 26.48
N GLN A 374 7.39 -3.18 27.65
CA GLN A 374 6.24 -4.05 27.80
C GLN A 374 4.90 -3.33 27.49
N VAL A 375 4.76 -2.06 27.88
CA VAL A 375 3.61 -1.23 27.49
C VAL A 375 3.58 -1.00 25.97
N ILE A 376 4.75 -0.82 25.35
CA ILE A 376 4.87 -0.70 23.89
C ILE A 376 4.44 -2.00 23.21
N GLU A 377 4.88 -3.18 23.68
CA GLU A 377 4.47 -4.49 23.14
C GLU A 377 2.95 -4.72 23.24
N GLN A 378 2.32 -4.26 24.32
CA GLN A 378 0.85 -4.36 24.47
C GLN A 378 0.10 -3.49 23.46
N ARG A 379 0.62 -2.30 23.16
CA ARG A 379 0.01 -1.38 22.19
C ARG A 379 0.32 -1.78 20.75
N TYR A 380 1.51 -2.31 20.51
CA TYR A 380 2.02 -2.69 19.21
C TYR A 380 2.54 -4.14 19.29
N PRO A 381 1.67 -5.14 19.03
CA PRO A 381 2.01 -6.55 19.20
C PRO A 381 3.34 -6.91 18.52
N GLY A 382 4.32 -7.33 19.33
CA GLY A 382 5.68 -7.53 18.87
C GLY A 382 6.63 -7.84 20.02
N VAL A 383 7.93 -7.82 19.73
CA VAL A 383 9.00 -7.95 20.73
C VAL A 383 9.75 -6.63 20.88
N GLY A 384 9.67 -6.02 22.06
CA GLY A 384 10.44 -4.87 22.49
C GLY A 384 11.89 -5.26 22.76
N ILE A 385 12.81 -4.50 22.19
CA ILE A 385 14.25 -4.77 22.18
C ILE A 385 14.96 -3.59 22.82
N TYR A 386 15.86 -3.88 23.75
CA TYR A 386 16.93 -2.97 24.17
C TYR A 386 18.25 -3.62 23.83
N GLY A 387 19.06 -2.98 23.00
CA GLY A 387 20.29 -3.57 22.52
C GLY A 387 21.52 -2.69 22.71
N ILE A 388 22.65 -3.36 22.78
CA ILE A 388 24.01 -2.82 22.77
C ILE A 388 24.79 -3.51 21.64
N PRO A 389 25.97 -3.01 21.23
CA PRO A 389 26.72 -3.61 20.14
C PRO A 389 27.08 -5.09 20.34
N GLU A 390 27.16 -5.56 21.58
CA GLU A 390 27.54 -6.93 21.94
C GLU A 390 26.35 -7.91 21.92
N GLY A 391 25.12 -7.42 22.05
CA GLY A 391 23.92 -8.25 22.09
C GLY A 391 22.68 -7.48 22.54
N TYR A 392 21.58 -8.18 22.79
CA TYR A 392 20.32 -7.52 23.10
C TYR A 392 19.45 -8.24 24.13
N TYR A 393 18.61 -7.44 24.78
CA TYR A 393 17.56 -7.83 25.70
C TYR A 393 16.21 -7.81 25.00
N THR A 394 15.32 -8.71 25.44
CA THR A 394 13.89 -8.69 25.08
C THR A 394 13.05 -8.76 26.35
N VAL A 395 11.82 -8.23 26.32
CA VAL A 395 10.93 -8.27 27.50
C VAL A 395 10.71 -9.71 27.98
N THR A 396 10.57 -10.64 27.03
CA THR A 396 10.29 -12.06 27.28
C THR A 396 11.51 -12.83 27.80
N ARG A 397 12.69 -12.66 27.19
CA ARG A 397 13.87 -13.49 27.50
C ARG A 397 14.92 -12.79 28.37
N ASN A 398 14.73 -11.51 28.71
CA ASN A 398 15.82 -10.65 29.20
C ASN A 398 17.01 -10.75 28.24
N TRP A 399 18.24 -10.92 28.75
CA TRP A 399 19.42 -11.09 27.91
C TRP A 399 19.31 -12.34 27.03
N THR A 400 19.40 -12.16 25.72
CA THR A 400 19.16 -13.26 24.75
C THR A 400 20.41 -14.09 24.44
N GLY A 401 21.62 -13.57 24.69
CA GLY A 401 22.87 -14.18 24.25
C GLY A 401 23.10 -14.14 22.72
N LEU A 402 22.23 -13.47 21.97
CA LEU A 402 22.31 -13.31 20.52
C LEU A 402 22.75 -11.89 20.14
N ASN A 403 23.16 -11.71 18.88
CA ASN A 403 23.51 -10.41 18.29
C ASN A 403 22.67 -10.12 17.03
N LEU A 404 22.66 -8.87 16.56
CA LEU A 404 21.95 -8.40 15.35
C LEU A 404 22.88 -7.80 14.27
N LYS A 405 24.20 -7.79 14.48
CA LYS A 405 25.20 -7.18 13.58
C LYS A 405 25.22 -7.74 12.16
N ASP A 406 24.76 -8.97 11.98
CA ASP A 406 24.67 -9.64 10.69
C ASP A 406 23.36 -9.33 9.94
N ARG A 407 22.46 -8.52 10.52
CA ARG A 407 21.23 -8.07 9.87
C ARG A 407 21.49 -6.81 9.06
N ASP A 408 20.96 -6.75 7.85
CA ASP A 408 21.16 -5.62 6.92
C ASP A 408 20.77 -4.26 7.50
N TYR A 409 19.69 -4.21 8.28
CA TYR A 409 19.23 -2.97 8.90
C TYR A 409 20.15 -2.46 10.03
N TYR A 410 21.03 -3.29 10.60
CA TYR A 410 21.89 -2.88 11.71
C TYR A 410 22.89 -1.78 11.29
N GLN A 411 23.32 -1.80 10.02
CA GLN A 411 24.22 -0.78 9.47
C GLN A 411 23.60 0.63 9.47
N LEU A 412 22.26 0.73 9.41
CA LEU A 412 21.56 2.01 9.52
C LEU A 412 21.69 2.56 10.95
N LEU A 413 21.53 1.70 11.96
CA LEU A 413 21.71 2.08 13.36
C LEU A 413 23.13 2.57 13.64
N GLU A 414 24.15 1.91 13.09
CA GLU A 414 25.55 2.33 13.25
C GLU A 414 25.83 3.72 12.66
N LYS A 415 25.11 4.08 11.60
CA LYS A 415 25.17 5.42 10.97
C LYS A 415 24.32 6.47 11.72
N GLY A 416 23.71 6.11 12.85
CA GLY A 416 22.79 6.98 13.58
C GLY A 416 21.44 7.18 12.87
N GLN A 417 21.09 6.31 11.92
CA GLN A 417 19.83 6.37 11.19
C GLN A 417 18.78 5.46 11.82
N THR A 418 17.54 5.95 11.85
CA THR A 418 16.38 5.20 12.31
C THR A 418 16.01 4.11 11.30
N VAL A 419 15.80 2.88 11.77
CA VAL A 419 15.25 1.80 10.96
C VAL A 419 13.73 1.88 10.99
N LYS A 420 13.09 1.99 9.82
CA LYS A 420 11.62 2.04 9.69
C LYS A 420 11.13 0.93 8.76
N GLY A 421 10.73 -0.19 9.36
CA GLY A 421 10.01 -1.25 8.67
C GLY A 421 10.87 -2.33 8.04
N ALA A 422 12.08 -2.64 8.50
CA ALA A 422 12.85 -3.74 7.90
C ALA A 422 12.17 -5.10 8.14
N SER A 423 11.80 -5.82 7.08
CA SER A 423 11.12 -7.12 7.16
C SER A 423 12.07 -8.25 7.52
N VAL A 424 11.75 -9.04 8.55
CA VAL A 424 12.54 -10.19 9.02
C VAL A 424 11.66 -11.27 9.65
N TYR A 425 12.21 -12.48 9.80
CA TYR A 425 11.76 -13.39 10.85
C TYR A 425 12.47 -13.06 12.16
N SER A 426 11.68 -12.86 13.22
CA SER A 426 12.17 -12.61 14.58
C SER A 426 13.02 -13.79 15.07
N ARG A 427 14.26 -13.55 15.49
CA ARG A 427 15.12 -14.60 16.11
C ARG A 427 14.57 -15.11 17.44
N SER A 428 13.76 -14.31 18.11
CA SER A 428 13.23 -14.66 19.42
C SER A 428 11.95 -15.48 19.34
N THR A 429 11.20 -15.39 18.25
CA THR A 429 9.87 -15.99 18.15
C THR A 429 9.58 -16.74 16.85
N GLY A 430 10.41 -16.59 15.81
CA GLY A 430 10.14 -17.14 14.48
C GLY A 430 9.00 -16.42 13.75
N GLU A 431 8.39 -15.39 14.34
CA GLU A 431 7.29 -14.66 13.71
C GLU A 431 7.80 -13.69 12.62
N PRO A 432 7.06 -13.54 11.50
CA PRO A 432 7.32 -12.51 10.50
C PRO A 432 7.06 -11.14 11.12
N SER A 433 8.04 -10.26 11.02
CA SER A 433 8.04 -8.98 11.73
C SER A 433 8.60 -7.83 10.91
N LEU A 434 8.18 -6.61 11.26
CA LEU A 434 8.78 -5.35 10.85
C LEU A 434 9.65 -4.81 11.98
N VAL A 435 10.91 -4.50 11.69
CA VAL A 435 11.83 -3.89 12.65
C VAL A 435 11.70 -2.37 12.58
N ILE A 436 11.46 -1.77 13.74
CA ILE A 436 11.58 -0.33 13.99
C ILE A 436 12.70 -0.16 15.01
N GLY A 437 13.69 0.68 14.73
CA GLY A 437 14.89 0.80 15.56
C GLY A 437 15.40 2.22 15.67
N ILE A 438 15.58 2.71 16.90
CA ILE A 438 16.08 4.05 17.22
C ILE A 438 17.51 3.91 17.77
N PRO A 439 18.53 4.41 17.05
CA PRO A 439 19.90 4.37 17.53
C PRO A 439 20.14 5.42 18.62
N VAL A 440 21.02 5.09 19.56
CA VAL A 440 21.49 5.99 20.61
C VAL A 440 22.99 6.24 20.40
N MET A 441 23.31 7.45 19.96
CA MET A 441 24.67 7.85 19.60
C MET A 441 25.35 8.63 20.73
N GLU A 442 26.66 8.41 20.89
CA GLU A 442 27.55 9.29 21.64
C GLU A 442 28.66 9.77 20.70
N GLY A 443 28.60 11.03 20.30
CA GLY A 443 29.34 11.51 19.14
C GLY A 443 28.91 10.76 17.88
N SER A 444 29.85 10.10 17.21
CA SER A 444 29.61 9.28 16.01
C SER A 444 29.50 7.78 16.30
N THR A 445 29.49 7.37 17.57
CA THR A 445 29.53 5.95 17.96
C THR A 445 28.17 5.49 18.46
N LEU A 446 27.69 4.35 17.95
CA LEU A 446 26.49 3.68 18.44
C LEU A 446 26.77 3.04 19.81
N THR A 447 26.08 3.50 20.85
CA THR A 447 26.25 2.98 22.23
C THR A 447 25.16 2.00 22.63
N SER A 448 23.94 2.24 22.17
CA SER A 448 22.78 1.37 22.39
C SER A 448 21.70 1.66 21.36
N TYR A 449 20.62 0.88 21.37
CA TYR A 449 19.46 1.11 20.53
C TYR A 449 18.19 0.57 21.19
N PHE A 450 17.06 1.20 20.88
CA PHE A 450 15.73 0.71 21.24
C PHE A 450 15.04 0.21 19.98
N GLY A 451 14.43 -0.97 20.05
CA GLY A 451 13.78 -1.56 18.90
C GLY A 451 12.43 -2.18 19.23
N LEU A 452 11.65 -2.38 18.19
CA LEU A 452 10.44 -3.19 18.20
C LEU A 452 10.48 -4.11 16.98
N SER A 453 10.36 -5.41 17.22
CA SER A 453 10.04 -6.40 16.19
C SER A 453 8.52 -6.54 16.15
N LEU A 454 7.86 -5.65 15.41
CA LEU A 454 6.40 -5.58 15.27
C LEU A 454 5.90 -6.78 14.46
N TYR A 455 5.02 -7.60 15.02
CA TYR A 455 4.50 -8.77 14.31
C TYR A 455 3.61 -8.36 13.13
N LEU A 456 3.89 -8.95 11.97
CA LEU A 456 3.12 -8.68 10.75
C LEU A 456 1.70 -9.24 10.81
N ASN A 457 1.50 -10.43 11.39
CA ASN A 457 0.17 -11.06 11.46
C ASN A 457 -0.87 -10.20 12.21
N PRO A 458 -0.62 -9.73 13.45
CA PRO A 458 -1.52 -8.81 14.14
C PRO A 458 -1.74 -7.49 13.39
N LEU A 459 -0.71 -6.98 12.71
CA LEU A 459 -0.83 -5.78 11.89
C LEU A 459 -1.80 -6.02 10.72
N VAL A 460 -1.63 -7.12 9.97
CA VAL A 460 -2.51 -7.51 8.85
C VAL A 460 -3.95 -7.68 9.33
N ILE A 461 -4.17 -8.38 10.44
CA ILE A 461 -5.51 -8.56 11.04
C ILE A 461 -6.15 -7.21 11.38
N ARG A 462 -5.38 -6.30 11.99
CA ARG A 462 -5.87 -4.96 12.33
C ARG A 462 -6.22 -4.15 11.08
N LEU A 463 -5.34 -4.12 10.08
CA LEU A 463 -5.58 -3.40 8.83
C LEU A 463 -6.84 -3.93 8.13
N ARG A 464 -6.97 -5.26 8.03
CA ARG A 464 -8.14 -5.94 7.44
C ARG A 464 -9.43 -5.65 8.21
N GLY A 465 -9.40 -5.72 9.54
CA GLY A 465 -10.58 -5.48 10.38
C GLY A 465 -11.06 -4.02 10.36
N GLN A 466 -10.15 -3.06 10.17
CA GLN A 466 -10.51 -1.64 10.09
C GLN A 466 -10.92 -1.20 8.69
N ILE A 467 -10.44 -1.90 7.65
CA ILE A 467 -10.68 -1.53 6.26
C ILE A 467 -11.12 -2.79 5.47
N PRO A 468 -12.39 -3.19 5.61
CA PRO A 468 -12.93 -4.30 4.84
C PRO A 468 -12.96 -3.91 3.35
N LEU A 469 -12.34 -4.74 2.51
CA LEU A 469 -12.28 -4.52 1.07
C LEU A 469 -13.49 -5.15 0.36
N PRO A 470 -13.98 -4.55 -0.74
CA PRO A 470 -14.97 -5.18 -1.60
C PRO A 470 -14.46 -6.47 -2.25
N GLU A 471 -15.38 -7.34 -2.67
CA GLU A 471 -15.03 -8.55 -3.42
C GLU A 471 -14.20 -8.24 -4.67
N GLY A 472 -13.25 -9.11 -5.00
CA GLY A 472 -12.32 -8.91 -6.10
C GLY A 472 -11.20 -7.88 -5.82
N CYS A 473 -11.15 -7.31 -4.60
CA CYS A 473 -10.09 -6.39 -4.18
C CYS A 473 -9.08 -7.07 -3.24
N ALA A 474 -7.81 -6.67 -3.37
CA ALA A 474 -6.74 -7.09 -2.44
C ALA A 474 -5.70 -5.97 -2.33
N TYR A 475 -5.04 -5.84 -1.18
CA TYR A 475 -3.91 -4.92 -1.03
C TYR A 475 -2.60 -5.67 -0.79
N TYR A 476 -1.48 -5.06 -1.20
CA TYR A 476 -0.14 -5.63 -1.11
C TYR A 476 0.88 -4.54 -0.74
N PHE A 477 1.83 -4.86 0.14
CA PHE A 477 2.91 -3.94 0.52
C PHE A 477 4.25 -4.51 0.09
N PHE A 478 4.99 -3.72 -0.69
CA PHE A 478 6.34 -4.03 -1.14
C PHE A 478 7.34 -3.09 -0.47
N ASP A 479 8.45 -3.64 -0.01
CA ASP A 479 9.53 -2.85 0.57
C ASP A 479 10.34 -2.09 -0.51
N TRP A 480 11.32 -1.30 -0.06
CA TRP A 480 12.18 -0.50 -0.96
C TRP A 480 13.07 -1.36 -1.89
N THR A 481 13.24 -2.66 -1.61
CA THR A 481 13.97 -3.59 -2.49
C THR A 481 13.05 -4.20 -3.55
N GLY A 482 11.75 -3.98 -3.42
CA GLY A 482 10.73 -4.54 -4.28
C GLY A 482 10.27 -5.93 -3.87
N LYS A 483 10.50 -6.32 -2.62
CA LYS A 483 10.04 -7.58 -2.06
C LYS A 483 8.65 -7.41 -1.45
N LEU A 484 7.71 -8.29 -1.79
CA LEU A 484 6.40 -8.35 -1.16
C LEU A 484 6.57 -8.75 0.32
N VAL A 485 5.95 -7.98 1.23
CA VAL A 485 6.08 -8.18 2.68
C VAL A 485 4.78 -8.66 3.32
N PHE A 486 3.63 -8.16 2.88
CA PHE A 486 2.33 -8.65 3.33
C PHE A 486 1.22 -8.25 2.35
N SER A 487 0.10 -8.96 2.43
CA SER A 487 -1.16 -8.65 1.75
C SER A 487 -2.29 -8.44 2.77
N ASN A 488 -3.51 -8.24 2.28
CA ASN A 488 -4.71 -8.26 3.13
C ASN A 488 -5.05 -9.64 3.69
N LEU A 489 -4.48 -10.71 3.15
CA LEU A 489 -4.77 -12.09 3.55
C LEU A 489 -3.67 -12.70 4.41
N GLU A 490 -2.42 -12.31 4.19
CA GLU A 490 -1.27 -12.96 4.81
C GLU A 490 -0.08 -12.02 5.06
N ALA A 491 0.67 -12.30 6.12
CA ALA A 491 2.02 -11.79 6.29
C ALA A 491 3.01 -12.67 5.50
N ILE A 492 3.75 -12.06 4.58
CA ILE A 492 4.62 -12.76 3.65
C ILE A 492 6.05 -12.25 3.88
N ALA A 493 6.69 -12.67 4.98
CA ALA A 493 8.04 -12.16 5.27
C ALA A 493 9.08 -12.57 4.22
N TYR A 494 8.85 -13.64 3.43
CA TYR A 494 9.64 -14.00 2.25
C TYR A 494 8.75 -14.67 1.20
N PRO A 495 8.53 -14.05 0.02
CA PRO A 495 7.92 -14.73 -1.11
C PRO A 495 9.02 -15.26 -2.02
N GLU A 496 9.21 -16.57 -2.06
CA GLU A 496 9.54 -17.17 -3.34
C GLU A 496 8.20 -17.61 -3.97
N GLU A 497 7.88 -17.01 -5.11
CA GLU A 497 6.71 -17.27 -5.96
C GLU A 497 5.32 -16.94 -5.36
N HIS A 498 5.13 -15.71 -4.85
CA HIS A 498 3.77 -15.16 -4.74
C HIS A 498 3.28 -14.72 -6.13
N GLU A 499 2.04 -15.04 -6.50
CA GLU A 499 1.46 -14.74 -7.83
C GLU A 499 1.56 -13.24 -8.19
N MET A 500 1.40 -12.39 -7.17
CA MET A 500 1.49 -10.94 -7.28
C MET A 500 2.93 -10.42 -7.22
N GLY A 501 3.94 -11.28 -7.14
CA GLY A 501 5.36 -10.90 -7.13
C GLY A 501 5.78 -10.18 -8.41
N ALA A 502 5.11 -10.46 -9.54
CA ALA A 502 5.34 -9.76 -10.80
C ALA A 502 4.67 -8.37 -10.88
N LEU A 503 3.82 -8.01 -9.90
CA LEU A 503 3.07 -6.75 -9.89
C LEU A 503 4.00 -5.54 -9.98
N LEU A 504 5.01 -5.50 -9.10
CA LEU A 504 5.96 -4.39 -9.06
C LEU A 504 6.81 -4.33 -10.34
N ALA A 505 7.13 -5.48 -10.94
CA ALA A 505 7.90 -5.54 -12.20
C ALA A 505 7.10 -5.02 -13.40
N GLN A 506 5.77 -5.11 -13.37
CA GLN A 506 4.87 -4.56 -14.40
C GLN A 506 4.47 -3.10 -14.14
N MET A 507 4.81 -2.55 -12.98
CA MET A 507 4.53 -1.14 -12.66
C MET A 507 5.29 -0.23 -13.65
N PRO A 508 4.62 0.78 -14.24
CA PRO A 508 5.30 1.76 -15.08
C PRO A 508 6.46 2.40 -14.31
N LYS A 509 7.59 2.63 -15.00
CA LYS A 509 8.71 3.40 -14.47
C LYS A 509 8.30 4.88 -14.38
N SER A 510 7.44 5.19 -13.40
CA SER A 510 6.90 6.51 -13.13
C SER A 510 7.65 7.13 -11.94
N SER A 511 7.90 8.43 -12.01
CA SER A 511 8.38 9.23 -10.88
C SER A 511 7.26 9.61 -9.91
N GLN A 512 6.00 9.33 -10.25
CA GLN A 512 4.86 9.72 -9.43
C GLN A 512 4.76 8.89 -8.14
N PRO A 513 4.39 9.50 -7.00
CA PRO A 513 4.24 8.82 -5.72
C PRO A 513 2.98 7.94 -5.65
N GLU A 514 2.01 8.18 -6.53
CA GLU A 514 0.79 7.38 -6.69
C GLU A 514 0.41 7.27 -8.17
N GLY A 515 -0.37 6.27 -8.54
CA GLY A 515 -0.80 6.05 -9.92
C GLY A 515 -1.54 4.73 -10.07
N SER A 516 -1.79 4.33 -11.31
CA SER A 516 -2.48 3.05 -11.58
C SER A 516 -2.21 2.49 -12.97
N PHE A 517 -2.27 1.17 -13.10
CA PHE A 517 -2.01 0.47 -14.35
C PHE A 517 -2.78 -0.85 -14.42
N PHE A 518 -2.99 -1.35 -15.64
CA PHE A 518 -3.45 -2.71 -15.85
C PHE A 518 -2.29 -3.68 -15.67
N PHE A 519 -2.52 -4.79 -14.98
CA PHE A 519 -1.59 -5.91 -14.94
C PHE A 519 -2.32 -7.21 -15.19
N THR A 520 -1.61 -8.19 -15.76
CA THR A 520 -2.15 -9.52 -16.01
C THR A 520 -1.39 -10.54 -15.16
N SER A 521 -2.14 -11.39 -14.47
CA SER A 521 -1.63 -12.59 -13.80
C SER A 521 -2.28 -13.84 -14.41
N PRO A 522 -1.82 -15.06 -14.07
CA PRO A 522 -2.48 -16.29 -14.48
C PRO A 522 -3.97 -16.39 -14.09
N LYS A 523 -4.44 -15.64 -13.06
CA LYS A 523 -5.85 -15.62 -12.63
C LYS A 523 -6.72 -14.57 -13.31
N GLY A 524 -6.14 -13.72 -14.15
CA GLY A 524 -6.88 -12.75 -14.96
C GLY A 524 -6.20 -11.39 -15.07
N THR A 525 -6.96 -10.43 -15.59
CA THR A 525 -6.55 -9.04 -15.70
C THR A 525 -7.07 -8.27 -14.50
N TYR A 526 -6.25 -7.35 -14.01
CA TYR A 526 -6.53 -6.54 -12.85
C TYR A 526 -6.13 -5.11 -13.13
N VAL A 527 -6.72 -4.18 -12.39
CA VAL A 527 -6.20 -2.82 -12.24
C VAL A 527 -5.51 -2.73 -10.91
N ALA A 528 -4.26 -2.27 -10.91
CA ALA A 528 -3.50 -1.97 -9.71
C ALA A 528 -3.42 -0.46 -9.54
N PHE A 529 -3.81 0.00 -8.35
CA PHE A 529 -3.59 1.35 -7.84
C PHE A 529 -2.42 1.27 -6.89
N TYR A 530 -1.46 2.18 -7.00
CA TYR A 530 -0.28 2.19 -6.14
C TYR A 530 -0.09 3.52 -5.44
N ARG A 531 0.52 3.46 -4.26
CA ARG A 531 0.92 4.64 -3.47
C ARG A 531 2.18 4.32 -2.68
N LYS A 532 3.14 5.23 -2.70
CA LYS A 532 4.34 5.16 -1.86
C LYS A 532 4.03 5.71 -0.46
N SER A 533 4.46 4.98 0.57
CA SER A 533 4.43 5.43 1.95
C SER A 533 5.47 6.54 2.15
N LEU A 534 5.05 7.63 2.77
CA LEU A 534 5.91 8.75 3.18
C LEU A 534 6.80 8.38 4.37
N GLU A 535 6.38 7.44 5.22
CA GLU A 535 7.15 7.03 6.41
C GLU A 535 8.24 5.99 6.11
N THR A 536 8.01 5.09 5.15
CA THR A 536 8.91 3.95 4.88
C THR A 536 9.48 3.92 3.47
N GLY A 537 8.91 4.71 2.53
CA GLY A 537 9.21 4.62 1.10
C GLY A 537 8.66 3.36 0.42
N TRP A 538 7.92 2.53 1.14
CA TRP A 538 7.32 1.29 0.63
C TRP A 538 6.25 1.56 -0.40
N THR A 539 6.06 0.65 -1.34
CA THR A 539 4.99 0.77 -2.34
C THR A 539 3.83 -0.13 -1.93
N ALA A 540 2.70 0.49 -1.60
CA ALA A 540 1.44 -0.21 -1.39
C ALA A 540 0.66 -0.26 -2.70
N PHE A 541 0.02 -1.41 -2.95
CA PHE A 541 -0.91 -1.61 -4.05
C PHE A 541 -2.28 -1.96 -3.52
N LEU A 542 -3.33 -1.49 -4.20
CA LEU A 542 -4.68 -2.02 -4.15
C LEU A 542 -5.00 -2.55 -5.55
N THR A 543 -5.35 -3.82 -5.66
CA THR A 543 -5.68 -4.44 -6.95
C THR A 543 -7.15 -4.77 -7.01
N VAL A 544 -7.77 -4.50 -8.16
CA VAL A 544 -9.17 -4.79 -8.46
C VAL A 544 -9.20 -5.73 -9.65
N LYS A 545 -9.79 -6.93 -9.49
CA LYS A 545 -9.95 -7.88 -10.60
C LYS A 545 -10.91 -7.31 -11.64
N SER A 546 -10.48 -7.31 -12.89
CA SER A 546 -11.27 -6.78 -13.99
C SER A 546 -12.33 -7.80 -14.44
N GLY A 547 -13.54 -7.34 -14.75
CA GLY A 547 -14.66 -8.18 -15.19
C GLY A 547 -15.59 -8.74 -14.10
N GLU A 548 -15.23 -8.68 -12.80
CA GLU A 548 -16.01 -9.25 -11.68
C GLU A 548 -16.65 -8.21 -10.74
N LEU A 549 -17.15 -7.09 -11.29
CA LEU A 549 -18.01 -6.16 -10.53
C LEU A 549 -19.50 -6.29 -10.87
N GLU A 550 -19.88 -7.36 -11.57
CA GLU A 550 -21.26 -7.85 -11.56
C GLU A 550 -21.49 -8.56 -10.23
N SER A 551 -22.22 -7.88 -9.36
CA SER A 551 -22.64 -8.40 -8.07
C SER A 551 -23.56 -9.61 -8.28
N THR A 552 -23.03 -10.81 -8.06
CA THR A 552 -23.82 -11.87 -7.46
C THR A 552 -23.20 -12.13 -6.10
N ALA A 553 -23.78 -11.55 -5.04
CA ALA A 553 -23.40 -11.91 -3.69
C ALA A 553 -23.52 -13.43 -3.54
N ASP A 554 -22.38 -14.11 -3.43
CA ASP A 554 -22.33 -15.55 -3.22
C ASP A 554 -23.04 -15.91 -1.90
N SER A 555 -24.01 -16.83 -1.94
CA SER A 555 -24.69 -17.33 -0.74
C SER A 555 -23.71 -17.99 0.24
N PRO A 556 -23.95 -17.97 1.58
CA PRO A 556 -23.14 -18.71 2.54
C PRO A 556 -22.94 -20.20 2.18
N GLU A 557 -23.92 -20.82 1.53
CA GLU A 557 -23.84 -22.18 1.02
C GLU A 557 -22.82 -22.34 -0.13
N SER A 558 -22.78 -21.41 -1.09
CA SER A 558 -21.80 -21.45 -2.20
C SER A 558 -20.39 -21.18 -1.70
N GLN A 559 -20.24 -20.26 -0.74
CA GLN A 559 -18.98 -20.00 -0.05
C GLN A 559 -18.45 -21.23 0.66
N LEU A 560 -19.28 -21.88 1.50
CA LEU A 560 -18.89 -23.08 2.24
C LEU A 560 -18.51 -24.23 1.31
N GLU A 561 -19.20 -24.38 0.18
CA GLU A 561 -18.84 -25.40 -0.82
C GLU A 561 -17.50 -25.09 -1.50
N SER A 562 -17.23 -23.81 -1.79
CA SER A 562 -15.96 -23.37 -2.36
C SER A 562 -14.80 -23.61 -1.40
N ILE A 563 -14.96 -23.24 -0.13
CA ILE A 563 -14.00 -23.52 0.95
C ILE A 563 -13.74 -25.02 1.06
N GLN A 564 -14.79 -25.84 1.13
CA GLN A 564 -14.65 -27.30 1.22
C GLN A 564 -13.82 -27.88 0.08
N LYS A 565 -14.05 -27.43 -1.16
CA LYS A 565 -13.28 -27.88 -2.34
C LYS A 565 -11.82 -27.48 -2.25
N ARG A 566 -11.52 -26.24 -1.84
CA ARG A 566 -10.14 -25.75 -1.67
C ARG A 566 -9.40 -26.49 -0.56
N THR A 567 -10.03 -26.67 0.60
CA THR A 567 -9.45 -27.41 1.72
C THR A 567 -9.15 -28.85 1.32
N ALA A 568 -10.07 -29.52 0.62
CA ALA A 568 -9.83 -30.87 0.10
C ALA A 568 -8.66 -30.92 -0.89
N ALA A 569 -8.54 -29.93 -1.79
CA ALA A 569 -7.44 -29.84 -2.74
C ALA A 569 -6.08 -29.61 -2.06
N SER A 570 -6.02 -28.75 -1.03
CA SER A 570 -4.78 -28.54 -0.26
C SER A 570 -4.37 -29.78 0.52
N ILE A 571 -5.32 -30.46 1.17
CA ILE A 571 -5.05 -31.75 1.84
C ILE A 571 -4.53 -32.78 0.83
N ALA A 572 -5.13 -32.88 -0.35
CA ALA A 572 -4.69 -33.83 -1.39
C ALA A 572 -3.26 -33.53 -1.87
N ARG A 573 -2.89 -32.25 -1.98
CA ARG A 573 -1.52 -31.84 -2.34
C ARG A 573 -0.50 -32.26 -1.28
N LEU A 574 -0.78 -31.98 -0.01
CA LEU A 574 0.07 -32.42 1.09
C LEU A 574 0.19 -33.95 1.15
N THR A 575 -0.91 -34.65 0.88
CA THR A 575 -0.96 -36.12 0.82
C THR A 575 -0.02 -36.65 -0.26
N GLU A 576 -0.07 -36.13 -1.49
CA GLU A 576 0.79 -36.61 -2.57
C GLU A 576 2.26 -36.27 -2.30
N GLY A 577 2.56 -35.05 -1.86
CA GLY A 577 3.93 -34.66 -1.52
C GLY A 577 4.55 -35.53 -0.42
N LEU A 578 3.81 -35.77 0.67
CA LEU A 578 4.24 -36.67 1.74
C LEU A 578 4.46 -38.11 1.27
N LYS A 579 3.57 -38.61 0.41
CA LYS A 579 3.68 -39.95 -0.17
C LYS A 579 4.94 -40.08 -1.02
N GLU A 580 5.16 -39.16 -1.96
CA GLU A 580 6.36 -39.12 -2.80
C GLU A 580 7.64 -38.98 -1.96
N GLY A 581 7.61 -38.11 -0.94
CA GLY A 581 8.71 -37.94 0.00
C GLY A 581 9.04 -39.23 0.76
N ALA A 582 8.02 -39.93 1.27
CA ALA A 582 8.20 -41.19 1.98
C ALA A 582 8.72 -42.32 1.08
N GLU A 583 8.22 -42.42 -0.16
CA GLU A 583 8.71 -43.37 -1.17
C GLU A 583 10.18 -43.12 -1.52
N ARG A 584 10.60 -41.85 -1.63
CA ARG A 584 12.01 -41.50 -1.84
C ARG A 584 12.87 -41.87 -0.64
N LEU A 585 12.35 -41.68 0.58
CA LEU A 585 13.07 -42.03 1.81
C LEU A 585 13.24 -43.53 2.03
N THR A 586 12.45 -44.40 1.39
CA THR A 586 12.62 -45.86 1.46
C THR A 586 14.06 -46.33 1.24
N TYR A 587 14.80 -45.66 0.34
CA TYR A 587 16.18 -46.00 0.00
C TYR A 587 17.22 -45.07 0.62
N SER A 588 16.80 -43.95 1.22
CA SER A 588 17.69 -42.86 1.62
C SER A 588 17.56 -42.41 3.06
N PHE A 589 16.64 -42.96 3.85
CA PHE A 589 16.42 -42.58 5.26
C PHE A 589 17.64 -42.82 6.17
N ALA A 590 18.72 -43.43 5.69
CA ALA A 590 19.98 -43.55 6.42
C ALA A 590 21.02 -42.49 6.01
N ASN A 591 20.82 -41.83 4.87
CA ASN A 591 21.70 -40.79 4.34
C ASN A 591 21.17 -39.41 4.75
N GLU A 592 21.91 -38.73 5.64
CA GLU A 592 21.54 -37.42 6.15
C GLU A 592 21.36 -36.37 5.04
N SER A 593 22.33 -36.24 4.13
CA SER A 593 22.31 -35.20 3.10
C SER A 593 21.10 -35.36 2.16
N LEU A 594 20.81 -36.60 1.75
CA LEU A 594 19.67 -36.87 0.88
C LEU A 594 18.34 -36.72 1.63
N THR A 595 18.28 -37.14 2.90
CA THR A 595 17.07 -36.97 3.72
C THR A 595 16.77 -35.49 3.93
N ARG A 596 17.75 -34.68 4.38
CA ARG A 596 17.57 -33.23 4.55
C ARG A 596 17.11 -32.57 3.26
N SER A 597 17.69 -32.91 2.11
CA SER A 597 17.24 -32.38 0.81
C SER A 597 15.75 -32.67 0.53
N ILE A 598 15.25 -33.85 0.89
CA ILE A 598 13.83 -34.20 0.76
C ILE A 598 12.98 -33.39 1.74
N LEU A 599 13.41 -33.25 3.01
CA LEU A 599 12.67 -32.47 4.00
C LEU A 599 12.59 -30.99 3.60
N THR A 600 13.68 -30.41 3.09
CA THR A 600 13.70 -29.04 2.55
C THR A 600 12.73 -28.87 1.37
N GLU A 601 12.64 -29.84 0.48
CA GLU A 601 11.68 -29.82 -0.63
C GLU A 601 10.24 -29.94 -0.13
N LEU A 602 9.95 -30.84 0.81
CA LEU A 602 8.60 -30.98 1.39
C LEU A 602 8.16 -29.72 2.13
N ARG A 603 9.09 -28.96 2.71
CA ARG A 603 8.78 -27.69 3.36
C ARG A 603 8.17 -26.68 2.40
N THR A 604 8.47 -26.75 1.10
CA THR A 604 7.95 -25.81 0.10
C THR A 604 6.55 -26.15 -0.40
N LEU A 605 5.96 -27.28 0.03
CA LEU A 605 4.61 -27.69 -0.36
C LEU A 605 3.53 -26.68 0.05
N ASP A 606 3.72 -26.03 1.21
CA ASP A 606 2.81 -25.00 1.73
C ASP A 606 3.55 -24.02 2.66
N PRO A 607 3.35 -22.69 2.51
CA PRO A 607 3.97 -21.69 3.39
C PRO A 607 3.66 -21.87 4.88
N ALA A 608 2.52 -22.47 5.23
CA ALA A 608 2.07 -22.69 6.60
C ALA A 608 2.78 -23.84 7.33
N ILE A 609 3.49 -24.70 6.61
CA ILE A 609 4.43 -25.64 7.23
C ILE A 609 5.48 -24.80 7.97
N VAL A 610 6.02 -25.24 9.10
CA VAL A 610 7.02 -24.49 9.87
C VAL A 610 8.36 -25.14 9.69
N ASP A 611 8.39 -26.42 10.01
CA ASP A 611 9.49 -27.34 9.80
C ASP A 611 8.94 -28.67 9.27
N VAL A 612 9.89 -29.47 8.78
CA VAL A 612 9.67 -30.84 8.35
C VAL A 612 10.74 -31.70 8.99
N SER A 613 10.31 -32.78 9.64
CA SER A 613 11.23 -33.67 10.35
C SER A 613 11.11 -35.12 9.91
N PHE A 614 12.23 -35.83 9.96
CA PHE A 614 12.24 -37.29 9.93
C PHE A 614 12.31 -37.81 11.36
N VAL A 615 11.31 -38.60 11.74
CA VAL A 615 11.16 -39.18 13.08
C VAL A 615 11.51 -40.66 12.99
N ASN A 616 12.43 -41.11 13.83
CA ASN A 616 12.86 -42.51 13.83
C ASN A 616 11.79 -43.45 14.44
N PRO A 617 11.97 -44.79 14.39
CA PRO A 617 10.97 -45.72 14.92
C PRO A 617 10.66 -45.58 16.42
N ASP A 618 11.60 -45.00 17.18
CA ASP A 618 11.48 -44.76 18.62
C ASP A 618 10.74 -43.44 18.93
N GLY A 619 10.53 -42.55 17.95
CA GLY A 619 9.86 -41.25 18.13
C GLY A 619 10.78 -40.09 18.35
N ILE A 620 12.04 -40.25 17.99
CA ILE A 620 13.03 -39.20 18.15
C ILE A 620 13.14 -38.45 16.83
N MET A 621 13.05 -37.13 16.88
CA MET A 621 13.28 -36.25 15.73
C MET A 621 14.75 -36.32 15.34
N LYS A 622 15.07 -36.97 14.22
CA LYS A 622 16.46 -37.25 13.84
C LYS A 622 17.05 -36.15 12.95
N TRP A 623 16.28 -35.67 12.00
CA TRP A 623 16.65 -34.57 11.10
C TRP A 623 15.48 -33.61 11.01
N VAL A 624 15.77 -32.32 11.15
CA VAL A 624 14.77 -31.24 11.10
C VAL A 624 15.25 -30.19 10.12
N GLU A 625 14.35 -29.73 9.25
CA GLU A 625 14.59 -28.62 8.33
C GLU A 625 13.44 -27.60 8.42
N PRO A 626 13.73 -26.29 8.33
CA PRO A 626 15.02 -25.69 7.96
C PRO A 626 16.03 -25.60 9.13
N GLU A 627 17.25 -25.13 8.85
CA GLU A 627 18.38 -25.08 9.80
C GLU A 627 18.04 -24.41 11.14
N GLU A 628 17.16 -23.41 11.11
CA GLU A 628 16.74 -22.65 12.29
C GLU A 628 16.02 -23.49 13.35
N TYR A 629 15.50 -24.67 12.99
CA TYR A 629 14.81 -25.60 13.89
C TYR A 629 15.64 -26.84 14.27
N ARG A 630 16.89 -26.94 13.79
CA ARG A 630 17.78 -28.08 14.12
C ARG A 630 18.09 -28.21 15.61
N ASN A 631 17.89 -27.16 16.40
CA ASN A 631 17.97 -27.21 17.86
C ASN A 631 16.95 -28.17 18.50
N HIS A 632 15.96 -28.66 17.75
CA HIS A 632 14.98 -29.67 18.18
C HIS A 632 15.37 -31.11 17.79
N GLU A 633 16.47 -31.32 17.06
CA GLU A 633 16.99 -32.66 16.80
C GLU A 633 17.36 -33.38 18.10
N GLY A 634 16.94 -34.64 18.23
CA GLY A 634 17.05 -35.44 19.43
C GLY A 634 15.88 -35.32 20.41
N ALA A 635 14.88 -34.47 20.14
CA ALA A 635 13.67 -34.39 20.95
C ALA A 635 12.85 -35.69 20.88
N ASP A 636 12.34 -36.13 22.03
CA ASP A 636 11.44 -37.28 22.14
C ASP A 636 9.98 -36.84 22.05
N ILE A 637 9.32 -37.23 20.95
CA ILE A 637 7.91 -36.96 20.70
C ILE A 637 7.07 -38.24 20.74
N SER A 638 7.62 -39.34 21.25
CA SER A 638 6.95 -40.66 21.28
C SER A 638 5.63 -40.69 22.04
N GLY A 639 5.45 -39.79 23.01
CA GLY A 639 4.24 -39.66 23.81
C GLY A 639 3.11 -38.85 23.17
N GLN A 640 3.31 -38.29 21.97
CA GLN A 640 2.28 -37.50 21.30
C GLN A 640 1.26 -38.40 20.59
N ASP A 641 -0.04 -38.07 20.68
CA ASP A 641 -1.15 -38.92 20.23
C ASP A 641 -1.05 -39.33 18.75
N GLN A 642 -0.64 -38.42 17.87
CA GLN A 642 -0.46 -38.72 16.45
C GLN A 642 0.73 -39.66 16.20
N VAL A 643 1.82 -39.54 16.95
CA VAL A 643 2.98 -40.45 16.85
C VAL A 643 2.59 -41.86 17.29
N ILE A 644 1.81 -41.97 18.37
CA ILE A 644 1.28 -43.24 18.86
C ILE A 644 0.36 -43.86 17.80
N ARG A 645 -0.63 -43.10 17.30
CA ARG A 645 -1.57 -43.58 16.27
C ARG A 645 -0.87 -44.03 14.99
N LEU A 646 0.12 -43.28 14.51
CA LEU A 646 0.88 -43.66 13.32
C LEU A 646 1.65 -44.96 13.55
N ARG A 647 2.26 -45.14 14.72
CA ARG A 647 3.01 -46.37 15.01
C ARG A 647 2.12 -47.60 15.10
N GLU A 648 0.92 -47.46 15.67
CA GLU A 648 -0.03 -48.56 15.81
C GLU A 648 -0.67 -48.92 14.46
N THR A 649 -1.08 -47.90 13.69
CA THR A 649 -1.84 -48.11 12.45
C THR A 649 -0.96 -48.29 11.22
N LYS A 650 0.28 -47.77 11.26
CA LYS A 650 1.20 -47.65 10.11
C LYS A 650 0.53 -46.97 8.91
N ARG A 651 -0.34 -46.00 9.19
CA ARG A 651 -1.05 -45.20 8.20
C ARG A 651 -0.78 -43.72 8.42
N PRO A 652 -0.97 -42.87 7.40
CA PRO A 652 -0.90 -41.43 7.56
C PRO A 652 -1.92 -40.94 8.59
N VAL A 653 -1.51 -39.97 9.41
CA VAL A 653 -2.35 -39.39 10.47
C VAL A 653 -2.23 -37.87 10.48
N ILE A 654 -3.25 -37.21 11.03
CA ILE A 654 -3.22 -35.79 11.38
C ILE A 654 -3.53 -35.62 12.87
N SER A 655 -2.83 -34.73 13.54
CA SER A 655 -3.05 -34.42 14.96
C SER A 655 -4.24 -33.49 15.17
N ASP A 656 -4.72 -33.43 16.42
CA ASP A 656 -5.45 -32.26 16.92
C ASP A 656 -4.45 -31.09 17.12
N ILE A 657 -4.91 -29.92 17.53
CA ILE A 657 -4.01 -28.83 17.93
C ILE A 657 -3.30 -29.19 19.24
N PHE A 658 -1.99 -29.00 19.27
CA PHE A 658 -1.17 -29.21 20.46
C PHE A 658 -0.05 -28.16 20.56
N MET A 659 0.53 -28.02 21.76
CA MET A 659 1.72 -27.21 21.97
C MET A 659 2.95 -27.98 21.48
N ALA A 660 3.56 -27.52 20.39
CA ALA A 660 4.72 -28.13 19.79
C ALA A 660 5.99 -27.86 20.62
N VAL A 661 7.04 -28.67 20.43
CA VAL A 661 8.31 -28.54 21.18
C VAL A 661 9.06 -27.25 20.83
N GLU A 662 8.70 -26.65 19.70
CA GLU A 662 9.12 -25.37 19.18
C GLU A 662 8.48 -24.18 19.94
N GLY A 663 7.46 -24.44 20.78
CA GLY A 663 6.90 -23.45 21.72
C GLY A 663 5.67 -22.69 21.21
N PHE A 664 4.91 -23.26 20.27
CA PHE A 664 3.68 -22.68 19.73
C PHE A 664 2.60 -23.73 19.48
N LEU A 665 1.35 -23.30 19.31
CA LEU A 665 0.26 -24.19 18.92
C LEU A 665 0.39 -24.58 17.44
N ALA A 666 0.29 -25.88 17.17
CA ALA A 666 0.48 -26.44 15.84
C ALA A 666 -0.43 -27.63 15.58
N MET A 667 -0.51 -28.00 14.30
CA MET A 667 -0.98 -29.30 13.84
C MET A 667 0.19 -30.06 13.22
N ASP A 668 0.17 -31.38 13.32
CA ASP A 668 1.19 -32.27 12.76
C ASP A 668 0.52 -33.28 11.84
N ILE A 669 1.06 -33.41 10.62
CA ILE A 669 0.67 -34.44 9.66
C ILE A 669 1.86 -35.38 9.52
N GLN A 670 1.64 -36.67 9.80
CA GLN A 670 2.69 -37.66 9.67
C GLN A 670 2.40 -38.72 8.61
N TRP A 671 3.44 -39.09 7.88
CA TRP A 671 3.42 -40.17 6.88
C TRP A 671 4.44 -41.25 7.22
N PRO A 672 4.06 -42.54 7.27
CA PRO A 672 4.98 -43.62 7.61
C PRO A 672 5.99 -43.89 6.49
N VAL A 673 7.25 -44.08 6.86
CA VAL A 673 8.33 -44.49 5.97
C VAL A 673 8.64 -45.96 6.21
N PHE A 674 8.75 -46.71 5.12
CA PHE A 674 9.14 -48.12 5.14
C PHE A 674 10.45 -48.32 4.40
N ASP A 675 11.27 -49.26 4.87
CA ASP A 675 12.47 -49.70 4.17
C ASP A 675 12.13 -50.57 2.95
N GLU A 676 13.15 -50.91 2.16
CA GLU A 676 13.00 -51.71 0.93
C GLU A 676 12.42 -53.11 1.15
N PHE A 677 12.41 -53.61 2.40
CA PHE A 677 11.85 -54.89 2.81
C PHE A 677 10.44 -54.76 3.41
N GLY A 678 9.89 -53.54 3.46
CA GLY A 678 8.59 -53.24 4.06
C GLY A 678 8.62 -53.11 5.59
N GLY A 679 9.80 -53.05 6.20
CA GLY A 679 9.98 -52.76 7.63
C GLY A 679 9.71 -51.29 7.94
N TYR A 680 9.08 -51.01 9.07
CA TYR A 680 8.79 -49.63 9.48
C TYR A 680 10.10 -48.91 9.89
N ALA A 681 10.51 -47.92 9.10
CA ALA A 681 11.77 -47.20 9.24
C ALA A 681 11.63 -45.86 9.98
N GLY A 682 10.41 -45.35 10.13
CA GLY A 682 10.13 -44.07 10.79
C GLY A 682 8.93 -43.35 10.18
N SER A 683 8.86 -42.04 10.32
CA SER A 683 7.87 -41.19 9.66
C SER A 683 8.47 -39.86 9.21
N ILE A 684 7.83 -39.24 8.22
CA ILE A 684 7.96 -37.81 7.94
C ILE A 684 6.89 -37.09 8.75
N SER A 685 7.23 -36.00 9.42
CA SER A 685 6.32 -35.13 10.17
C SER A 685 6.36 -33.72 9.58
N LEU A 686 5.19 -33.19 9.22
CA LEU A 686 4.98 -31.81 8.79
C LEU A 686 4.32 -31.04 9.94
N LEU A 687 5.06 -30.13 10.55
CA LEU A 687 4.50 -29.24 11.57
C LEU A 687 3.89 -28.01 10.88
N ILE A 688 2.60 -27.76 11.09
CA ILE A 688 1.81 -26.76 10.37
C ILE A 688 1.19 -25.77 11.36
N ARG A 689 1.21 -24.48 11.00
CA ARG A 689 0.40 -23.45 11.67
C ARG A 689 -1.02 -23.46 11.16
N PRO A 690 -2.01 -23.94 11.94
CA PRO A 690 -3.39 -24.01 11.47
C PRO A 690 -3.93 -22.63 11.09
N GLU A 691 -3.56 -21.57 11.82
CA GLU A 691 -3.97 -20.21 11.53
C GLU A 691 -3.51 -19.72 10.16
N ARG A 692 -2.31 -20.12 9.70
CA ARG A 692 -1.77 -19.75 8.38
C ARG A 692 -2.33 -20.66 7.29
N PHE A 693 -2.47 -21.96 7.58
CA PHE A 693 -2.93 -22.94 6.61
C PHE A 693 -4.39 -22.71 6.23
N PHE A 694 -5.24 -22.43 7.21
CA PHE A 694 -6.67 -22.29 6.98
C PHE A 694 -7.12 -20.87 6.64
N SER A 695 -6.37 -19.81 7.01
CA SER A 695 -6.75 -18.43 6.63
C SER A 695 -6.81 -18.24 5.12
N ILE A 696 -5.80 -18.71 4.39
CA ILE A 696 -5.73 -18.63 2.93
C ILE A 696 -6.91 -19.38 2.28
N LEU A 697 -7.34 -20.49 2.89
CA LEU A 697 -8.43 -21.32 2.40
C LEU A 697 -9.81 -20.71 2.69
N ALA A 698 -9.93 -20.02 3.82
CA ALA A 698 -11.11 -19.30 4.26
C ALA A 698 -11.36 -18.04 3.40
N ASP A 699 -10.30 -17.31 3.05
CA ASP A 699 -10.36 -15.95 2.51
C ASP A 699 -10.82 -15.84 1.04
N ALA A 700 -10.76 -16.90 0.23
CA ALA A 700 -11.17 -16.85 -1.18
C ALA A 700 -12.70 -16.85 -1.41
N GLY A 701 -13.45 -16.17 -0.55
CA GLY A 701 -14.89 -16.00 -0.67
C GLY A 701 -15.63 -15.64 0.61
N GLN A 702 -15.05 -14.89 1.56
CA GLN A 702 -15.80 -14.36 2.70
C GLN A 702 -16.41 -12.98 2.39
N HIS A 703 -17.68 -12.79 2.73
CA HIS A 703 -18.36 -11.48 2.73
C HIS A 703 -18.21 -10.81 4.10
N THR A 704 -18.50 -9.51 4.18
CA THR A 704 -18.47 -8.72 5.43
C THR A 704 -19.40 -9.24 6.53
N ASP A 705 -20.37 -10.07 6.18
CA ASP A 705 -21.46 -10.52 7.07
C ASP A 705 -21.36 -12.02 7.41
N SER A 706 -20.23 -12.66 7.11
CA SER A 706 -20.01 -14.09 7.33
C SER A 706 -18.63 -14.41 7.92
N ASP A 707 -18.58 -15.23 8.98
CA ASP A 707 -17.35 -15.73 9.59
C ASP A 707 -17.13 -17.21 9.22
N PHE A 708 -15.89 -17.68 9.19
CA PHE A 708 -15.57 -19.10 8.96
C PHE A 708 -14.65 -19.64 10.03
N TRP A 709 -14.98 -20.79 10.59
CA TRP A 709 -14.17 -21.47 11.58
C TRP A 709 -14.15 -22.98 11.35
N ILE A 710 -13.15 -23.65 11.91
CA ILE A 710 -12.94 -25.09 11.76
C ILE A 710 -12.87 -25.74 13.12
N MET A 711 -13.53 -26.88 13.27
CA MET A 711 -13.53 -27.66 14.50
C MET A 711 -13.07 -29.09 14.24
N HIS A 712 -12.18 -29.57 15.09
CA HIS A 712 -11.83 -30.99 15.18
C HIS A 712 -12.99 -31.78 15.84
N PRO A 713 -13.24 -33.05 15.50
CA PRO A 713 -14.32 -33.86 16.10
C PRO A 713 -14.31 -33.96 17.64
N THR A 714 -13.16 -33.73 18.28
CA THR A 714 -13.02 -33.69 19.74
C THR A 714 -13.61 -32.42 20.36
N GLY A 715 -13.98 -31.43 19.56
CA GLY A 715 -14.47 -30.11 19.98
C GLY A 715 -13.40 -29.02 19.97
N THR A 716 -12.15 -29.34 19.65
CA THR A 716 -11.07 -28.35 19.58
C THR A 716 -11.28 -27.43 18.37
N ILE A 717 -11.23 -26.12 18.60
CA ILE A 717 -11.26 -25.10 17.55
C ILE A 717 -9.91 -25.10 16.86
N VAL A 718 -9.89 -25.54 15.61
CA VAL A 718 -8.68 -25.67 14.78
C VAL A 718 -8.34 -24.34 14.12
N TYR A 719 -9.34 -23.60 13.70
CA TYR A 719 -9.16 -22.30 13.07
C TYR A 719 -10.35 -21.41 13.42
N ASP A 720 -10.07 -20.16 13.75
CA ASP A 720 -11.06 -19.10 13.93
C ASP A 720 -10.42 -17.74 13.62
N PRO A 721 -11.14 -16.77 13.02
CA PRO A 721 -10.68 -15.39 12.89
C PRO A 721 -10.24 -14.78 14.22
N ASP A 722 -10.91 -15.13 15.31
CA ASP A 722 -10.54 -14.79 16.67
C ASP A 722 -9.49 -15.77 17.18
N THR A 723 -8.21 -15.43 16.97
CA THR A 723 -7.06 -16.30 17.27
C THR A 723 -6.97 -16.76 18.73
N TRP A 724 -7.63 -16.08 19.67
CA TRP A 724 -7.71 -16.50 21.07
C TRP A 724 -8.59 -17.74 21.30
N GLU A 725 -9.45 -18.08 20.35
CA GLU A 725 -10.28 -19.29 20.34
C GLU A 725 -9.53 -20.53 19.84
N ILE A 726 -8.51 -20.33 18.98
CA ILE A 726 -7.73 -21.43 18.41
C ILE A 726 -7.07 -22.25 19.52
N GLY A 727 -7.25 -23.58 19.47
CA GLY A 727 -6.76 -24.54 20.47
C GLY A 727 -7.66 -24.70 21.69
N ARG A 728 -8.72 -23.90 21.85
CA ARG A 728 -9.73 -24.12 22.91
C ARG A 728 -10.67 -25.25 22.51
N ASN A 729 -11.24 -25.90 23.52
CA ASN A 729 -12.21 -26.97 23.28
C ASN A 729 -13.62 -26.51 23.62
N LEU A 730 -14.50 -26.55 22.62
CA LEU A 730 -15.91 -26.13 22.69
C LEU A 730 -16.71 -26.81 23.81
N PHE A 731 -16.34 -28.04 24.18
CA PHE A 731 -17.10 -28.83 25.15
C PHE A 731 -16.59 -28.68 26.57
N THR A 732 -15.31 -28.37 26.76
CA THR A 732 -14.63 -28.40 28.07
C THR A 732 -14.06 -27.07 28.53
N ASP A 733 -13.80 -26.10 27.65
CA ASP A 733 -13.28 -24.79 28.04
C ASP A 733 -14.39 -23.96 28.73
N PRO A 734 -14.12 -23.37 29.92
CA PRO A 734 -15.10 -22.56 30.66
C PRO A 734 -15.69 -21.39 29.87
N VAL A 735 -15.00 -20.86 28.86
CA VAL A 735 -15.51 -19.72 28.06
C VAL A 735 -16.81 -20.07 27.32
N TYR A 736 -16.99 -21.36 26.97
CA TYR A 736 -18.17 -21.84 26.24
C TYR A 736 -19.30 -22.31 27.15
N GLU A 737 -19.04 -22.49 28.46
CA GLU A 737 -20.02 -23.00 29.43
C GLU A 737 -21.34 -22.21 29.46
N PRO A 738 -21.36 -20.86 29.34
CA PRO A 738 -22.60 -20.09 29.29
C PRO A 738 -23.43 -20.28 28.01
N PHE A 739 -22.86 -20.87 26.95
CA PHE A 739 -23.44 -20.92 25.60
C PHE A 739 -23.93 -22.33 25.22
N GLU A 740 -24.97 -22.81 25.91
CA GLU A 740 -25.48 -24.18 25.73
C GLU A 740 -26.01 -24.46 24.32
N GLU A 741 -26.55 -23.45 23.63
CA GLU A 741 -26.98 -23.55 22.22
C GLU A 741 -25.81 -23.93 21.30
N LEU A 742 -24.67 -23.23 21.45
CA LEU A 742 -23.44 -23.49 20.69
C LEU A 742 -22.88 -24.87 21.01
N ARG A 743 -22.81 -25.25 22.30
CA ARG A 743 -22.32 -26.58 22.70
C ARG A 743 -23.20 -27.71 22.17
N THR A 744 -24.52 -27.51 22.20
CA THR A 744 -25.49 -28.47 21.63
C THR A 744 -25.30 -28.60 20.13
N LEU A 745 -25.17 -27.48 19.41
CA LEU A 745 -24.94 -27.50 17.97
C LEU A 745 -23.59 -28.15 17.63
N GLY A 746 -22.54 -27.85 18.38
CA GLY A 746 -21.22 -28.49 18.24
C GLY A 746 -21.28 -30.02 18.36
N ARG A 747 -22.05 -30.55 19.33
CA ARG A 747 -22.28 -32.01 19.44
C ARG A 747 -23.06 -32.58 18.24
N GLN A 748 -23.90 -31.80 17.58
CA GLN A 748 -24.54 -32.25 16.34
C GLN A 748 -23.57 -32.26 15.17
N MET A 749 -22.66 -31.27 15.10
CA MET A 749 -21.63 -31.19 14.06
C MET A 749 -20.68 -32.39 14.10
N THR A 750 -20.35 -32.92 15.29
CA THR A 750 -19.48 -34.11 15.41
C THR A 750 -20.12 -35.38 14.83
N VAL A 751 -21.45 -35.47 14.83
CA VAL A 751 -22.19 -36.65 14.34
C VAL A 751 -22.61 -36.52 12.87
N LYS A 752 -23.03 -35.32 12.43
CA LYS A 752 -23.57 -35.10 11.09
C LYS A 752 -22.49 -34.59 10.12
N SER A 753 -22.47 -35.12 8.91
CA SER A 753 -21.51 -34.71 7.87
C SER A 753 -21.78 -33.30 7.31
N SER A 754 -23.01 -32.81 7.42
CA SER A 754 -23.40 -31.43 7.09
C SER A 754 -24.69 -31.05 7.82
N GLY A 755 -24.99 -29.76 7.85
CA GLY A 755 -26.25 -29.25 8.39
C GLY A 755 -26.25 -27.74 8.57
N ASN A 756 -27.31 -27.26 9.23
CA ASN A 756 -27.46 -25.86 9.64
C ASN A 756 -28.02 -25.77 11.07
N GLY A 757 -27.84 -24.61 11.69
CA GLY A 757 -28.39 -24.29 13.01
C GLY A 757 -28.19 -22.82 13.35
N ALA A 758 -28.51 -22.45 14.59
CA ALA A 758 -28.24 -21.12 15.11
C ALA A 758 -27.78 -21.22 16.57
N TYR A 759 -26.99 -20.24 17.01
CA TYR A 759 -26.48 -20.15 18.37
C TYR A 759 -26.12 -18.71 18.73
N SER A 760 -26.10 -18.40 20.03
CA SER A 760 -25.47 -17.18 20.53
C SER A 760 -24.01 -17.37 20.91
N PHE A 761 -23.15 -16.43 20.50
CA PHE A 761 -21.76 -16.30 20.95
C PHE A 761 -21.23 -14.89 20.70
N PHE A 762 -20.00 -14.59 21.06
CA PHE A 762 -19.36 -13.30 20.81
C PHE A 762 -19.28 -12.96 19.32
N ALA A 763 -19.47 -11.68 18.99
CA ALA A 763 -19.19 -11.13 17.67
C ALA A 763 -17.67 -11.09 17.45
N VAL A 764 -17.23 -11.26 16.19
CA VAL A 764 -15.80 -11.34 15.87
C VAL A 764 -15.08 -10.06 16.31
N GLY A 765 -13.97 -10.22 17.04
CA GLY A 765 -13.20 -9.12 17.59
C GLY A 765 -13.88 -8.31 18.70
N SER A 766 -14.98 -8.82 19.30
CA SER A 766 -15.76 -8.14 20.33
C SER A 766 -16.14 -9.08 21.49
N ASP A 767 -16.48 -8.52 22.65
CA ASP A 767 -17.06 -9.22 23.79
C ASP A 767 -18.60 -9.14 23.81
N HIS A 768 -19.23 -8.62 22.75
CA HIS A 768 -20.67 -8.52 22.61
C HIS A 768 -21.28 -9.82 22.06
N VAL A 769 -22.27 -10.36 22.77
CA VAL A 769 -22.99 -11.57 22.34
C VAL A 769 -24.00 -11.23 21.24
N VAL A 770 -23.95 -11.99 20.15
CA VAL A 770 -24.80 -11.89 18.97
C VAL A 770 -25.43 -13.25 18.66
N GLN A 771 -26.52 -13.27 17.89
CA GLN A 771 -27.11 -14.50 17.35
C GLN A 771 -26.49 -14.79 15.99
N LYS A 772 -25.94 -15.99 15.81
CA LYS A 772 -25.30 -16.45 14.58
C LYS A 772 -26.12 -17.61 14.00
N LYS A 773 -26.39 -17.58 12.70
CA LYS A 773 -26.77 -18.77 11.92
C LYS A 773 -25.50 -19.47 11.48
N ALA A 774 -25.51 -20.79 11.43
CA ALA A 774 -24.37 -21.61 11.07
C ALA A 774 -24.74 -22.63 10.00
N LEU A 775 -23.86 -22.82 9.03
CA LEU A 775 -23.85 -23.94 8.10
C LEU A 775 -22.55 -24.69 8.26
N TRP A 776 -22.59 -26.02 8.26
CA TRP A 776 -21.37 -26.82 8.30
C TRP A 776 -21.34 -27.92 7.25
N ARG A 777 -20.12 -28.27 6.84
CA ARG A 777 -19.79 -29.43 6.02
C ARG A 777 -18.53 -30.09 6.55
N THR A 778 -18.41 -31.39 6.31
CA THR A 778 -17.25 -32.18 6.74
C THR A 778 -16.27 -32.33 5.59
N VAL A 779 -14.98 -32.17 5.86
CA VAL A 779 -13.90 -32.54 4.95
C VAL A 779 -13.04 -33.63 5.60
N ARG A 780 -12.73 -34.67 4.85
CA ARG A 780 -11.86 -35.75 5.33
C ARG A 780 -10.41 -35.34 5.13
N ALA A 781 -9.64 -35.38 6.22
CA ALA A 781 -8.21 -35.11 6.25
C ALA A 781 -7.52 -36.34 6.87
N PHE A 782 -6.89 -37.18 6.03
CA PHE A 782 -6.23 -38.41 6.47
C PHE A 782 -7.18 -39.33 7.27
N ASP A 783 -6.90 -39.54 8.55
CA ASP A 783 -7.68 -40.37 9.49
C ASP A 783 -8.77 -39.58 10.24
N THR A 784 -8.93 -38.28 9.95
CA THR A 784 -9.78 -37.34 10.71
C THR A 784 -10.83 -36.67 9.82
N GLU A 785 -11.95 -36.24 10.42
CA GLU A 785 -13.06 -35.55 9.77
C GLU A 785 -13.23 -34.11 10.31
N LEU A 786 -12.57 -33.14 9.68
CA LEU A 786 -12.67 -31.74 10.10
C LEU A 786 -14.06 -31.18 9.76
N LYS A 787 -14.63 -30.40 10.67
CA LYS A 787 -15.88 -29.67 10.46
C LYS A 787 -15.55 -28.26 10.02
N LEU A 788 -16.01 -27.89 8.84
CA LEU A 788 -15.89 -26.56 8.25
C LEU A 788 -17.22 -25.84 8.50
N ILE A 789 -17.17 -24.69 9.17
CA ILE A 789 -18.37 -23.96 9.61
C ILE A 789 -18.30 -22.54 9.07
N ILE A 790 -19.37 -22.10 8.41
CA ILE A 790 -19.59 -20.69 8.10
C ILE A 790 -20.74 -20.18 8.96
N THR A 791 -20.58 -19.00 9.54
CA THR A 791 -21.62 -18.31 10.31
C THR A 791 -21.97 -16.99 9.69
N TYR A 792 -23.22 -16.56 9.83
CA TYR A 792 -23.74 -15.30 9.29
C TYR A 792 -24.89 -14.80 10.15
N TYR A 793 -25.23 -13.52 10.02
CA TYR A 793 -26.20 -12.83 10.88
C TYR A 793 -27.62 -12.83 10.29
#